data_AF-A0A4P5ZHT8-F1
#
_entry.id   AF-A0A4P5ZHT8-F1
#
_cell.length_a   1.000
_cell.length_b   1.000
_cell.length_c   1.000
_cell.angle_alpha   90.00
_cell.angle_beta   90.00
_cell.angle_gamma   90.00
#
_symmetry.space_group_name_H-M   'P 1'
#
loop_
_entity.id
_entity.type
_entity.pdbx_description
1 polymer ?
#
loop_
_entity_poly.entity_id
_entity_poly.type
_entity_poly.pdbx_seq_one_letter_code
_entity_poly.pdbx_strand_id
1 'polypeptide(L)'
;MPISLPKFQLMWIKIVRKSRRPIPIRTVLIIPFLLQIFGAVGIVGWLSFNAGQKAVNEVVSQLQNEISARVEQNLEAYLAIPEKINQTNLNLLQSRILTFQDLTQWEKYLWRQVQIHPDINFIKITNAAGQERTGEQLGDGSLRINVIDKFTNFDFYSYKTDYKGDRTEVATIVKDFDTRKGVWYKDAVKAGDATWSSVYLSLLEPTLLMSALLPVYNPQTREVQGVLNTALRLDEIGNFLNRLKVGKSGQTFLIDSDGTLLATSTLEKPFLVVKDDRQLFAAIKSQNPLTQATAKYLSKTYTNLKDIKQGKELEFTWNHDRYFVKALPFQKGKTVNWLILVVVPESDFMEQINANTRTTIALCSLALLGATLIGLLTAQWIVKPILQLNIAAKKIAQGDWEQKVNLKREDELGQLAKSFNSMAKQLKESFTILEAKNEELQHLDQLKDEFLANTSHELRTPLNGIIGIAESLIDGATGDLSPQTNGNLAMIAASGRRLSSLVGDILDFSKLRHQNIELELRPLDIRAIVDAVCILSQHLITHKNLHIINRISVDFPLAEADENRLQQIFYNLIGNAIKFTPEGIVEISAIILPKGNKSQIAITISDTGIGIPTNKLDRIFESFEQGEGSTAREYGGTGLGLTITKQLIELHRGEITVESEMGIGSRFTFTLPIAENTVKTPTENRVKNPLQPQEINTLLSINSSFVQPQINLSSEVIKILIVDDEAVNRQVLFNNLSLNQYAVFQAINGEETLELIAKGLRPDVMLLDVMMPKMTGYEVTQKLREKFNATELPIILLTAKTQVQDIVTGLNMGANDYMIKPFAKDELLARIKTHVNISRLQTENLRLATELEVTRRLQQMILPRPEELAAIQGVEIVGFMEPAEEVGGDYYDVLETDGVVTLGIGDVTGHGLESGILMLMTQMGIRTLTEIRETDPIQFLTILNSTLYKNIERMNVDRNLTLVLLNYYQGLLTISGQHEEILIVRSDGNIERIDTMDLGLPIALDENITEFINSATVELKTGDGVVLYTDGITETFNVDRQQYGLDRLCDVISENWQHPIEDIKQSVINDVLTFRGKEKQFDDITLLILKQKA
;
A
#
# COMPACT_ATOMS: atom_id res chain seq x y z
N MET A 1 7.84 -32.89 -11.19
CA MET A 1 8.77 -33.59 -12.11
C MET A 1 10.19 -33.14 -11.78
N PRO A 2 11.16 -34.04 -11.52
CA PRO A 2 12.54 -33.63 -11.34
C PRO A 2 13.10 -33.31 -12.73
N ILE A 3 13.30 -32.02 -13.01
CA ILE A 3 13.99 -31.57 -14.22
C ILE A 3 15.44 -32.02 -14.07
N SER A 4 15.80 -33.10 -14.75
CA SER A 4 17.16 -33.59 -14.81
C SER A 4 18.02 -32.56 -15.57
N LEU A 5 18.67 -31.66 -14.84
CA LEU A 5 19.68 -30.72 -15.33
C LEU A 5 20.91 -31.32 -16.09
N PRO A 6 21.26 -32.64 -16.07
CA PRO A 6 22.51 -33.08 -16.70
C PRO A 6 22.54 -33.02 -18.24
N LYS A 7 21.39 -33.08 -18.93
CA LYS A 7 21.37 -33.24 -20.40
C LYS A 7 21.85 -32.00 -21.17
N PHE A 8 21.63 -30.80 -20.65
CA PHE A 8 22.00 -29.56 -21.34
C PHE A 8 23.50 -29.24 -21.25
N GLN A 9 24.13 -29.49 -20.09
CA GLN A 9 25.58 -29.39 -19.95
C GLN A 9 26.29 -30.36 -20.92
N LEU A 10 25.80 -31.59 -21.05
CA LEU A 10 26.30 -32.57 -22.02
C LEU A 10 26.15 -32.12 -23.49
N MET A 11 25.06 -31.42 -23.82
CA MET A 11 24.83 -30.89 -25.17
C MET A 11 25.76 -29.70 -25.49
N TRP A 12 25.97 -28.79 -24.55
CA TRP A 12 26.93 -27.69 -24.69
C TRP A 12 28.37 -28.21 -24.85
N ILE A 13 28.75 -29.21 -24.07
CA ILE A 13 30.05 -29.88 -24.20
C ILE A 13 30.20 -30.51 -25.59
N LYS A 14 29.15 -31.14 -26.14
CA LYS A 14 29.17 -31.68 -27.51
C LYS A 14 29.31 -30.60 -28.59
N ILE A 15 28.66 -29.43 -28.42
CA ILE A 15 28.75 -28.31 -29.36
C ILE A 15 30.17 -27.72 -29.36
N VAL A 16 30.75 -27.50 -28.17
CA VAL A 16 32.13 -27.03 -28.01
C VAL A 16 33.13 -28.02 -28.63
N ARG A 17 32.88 -29.33 -28.51
CA ARG A 17 33.73 -30.38 -29.08
C ARG A 17 33.64 -30.50 -30.61
N LYS A 18 32.57 -29.99 -31.25
CA LYS A 18 32.33 -30.08 -32.70
C LYS A 18 32.82 -28.84 -33.47
N SER A 19 33.16 -27.75 -32.78
CA SER A 19 33.68 -26.53 -33.40
C SER A 19 35.16 -26.68 -33.79
N ARG A 20 35.48 -26.50 -35.07
CA ARG A 20 36.86 -26.46 -35.60
C ARG A 20 37.58 -25.11 -35.38
N ARG A 21 36.91 -24.09 -34.81
CA ARG A 21 37.50 -22.77 -34.49
C ARG A 21 37.66 -22.59 -32.98
N PRO A 22 38.76 -21.99 -32.50
CA PRO A 22 38.99 -21.76 -31.07
C PRO A 22 37.97 -20.76 -30.54
N ILE A 23 37.15 -21.19 -29.58
CA ILE A 23 36.16 -20.35 -28.91
C ILE A 23 36.89 -19.51 -27.84
N PRO A 24 36.71 -18.18 -27.80
CA PRO A 24 37.36 -17.33 -26.81
C PRO A 24 36.98 -17.74 -25.38
N ILE A 25 37.95 -17.73 -24.45
CA ILE A 25 37.72 -18.03 -23.02
C ILE A 25 36.61 -17.17 -22.41
N ARG A 26 36.46 -15.92 -22.85
CA ARG A 26 35.36 -15.03 -22.41
C ARG A 26 33.98 -15.66 -22.66
N THR A 27 33.82 -16.31 -23.81
CA THR A 27 32.54 -16.89 -24.24
C THR A 27 32.22 -18.14 -23.43
N VAL A 28 33.26 -18.90 -23.05
CA VAL A 28 33.15 -20.08 -22.19
C VAL A 28 32.81 -19.70 -20.75
N LEU A 29 33.30 -18.57 -20.24
CA LEU A 29 32.98 -18.09 -18.90
C LEU A 29 31.61 -17.41 -18.83
N ILE A 30 31.27 -16.53 -19.78
CA ILE A 30 30.08 -15.68 -19.68
C ILE A 30 28.79 -16.45 -20.00
N ILE A 31 28.79 -17.27 -21.06
CA ILE A 31 27.55 -17.90 -21.54
C ILE A 31 26.91 -18.82 -20.50
N PRO A 32 27.65 -19.72 -19.80
CA PRO A 32 27.03 -20.59 -18.80
C PRO A 32 26.37 -19.83 -17.65
N PHE A 33 27.00 -18.77 -17.15
CA PHE A 33 26.44 -17.93 -16.09
C PHE A 33 25.20 -17.15 -16.56
N LEU A 34 25.23 -16.57 -17.76
CA LEU A 34 24.04 -15.92 -18.34
C LEU A 34 22.88 -16.90 -18.51
N LEU A 35 23.15 -18.12 -18.97
CA LEU A 35 22.14 -19.16 -19.16
C LEU A 35 21.55 -19.62 -17.82
N GLN A 36 22.37 -19.73 -16.77
CA GLN A 36 21.92 -20.04 -15.41
C GLN A 36 21.08 -18.92 -14.81
N ILE A 37 21.49 -17.65 -14.96
CA ILE A 37 20.74 -16.50 -14.46
C ILE A 37 19.42 -16.36 -15.21
N PHE A 38 19.44 -16.46 -16.54
CA PHE A 38 18.22 -16.42 -17.35
C PHE A 38 17.28 -17.58 -16.98
N GLY A 39 17.83 -18.77 -16.76
CA GLY A 39 17.06 -19.92 -16.27
C GLY A 39 16.45 -19.69 -14.90
N ALA A 40 17.23 -19.19 -13.93
CA ALA A 40 16.77 -18.90 -12.57
C ALA A 40 15.71 -17.79 -12.55
N VAL A 41 15.95 -16.67 -13.25
CA VAL A 41 15.01 -15.56 -13.40
C VAL A 41 13.72 -16.02 -14.10
N GLY A 42 13.84 -16.81 -15.18
CA GLY A 42 12.70 -17.37 -15.88
C GLY A 42 11.87 -18.30 -15.00
N ILE A 43 12.52 -19.16 -14.22
CA ILE A 43 11.87 -20.05 -13.25
C ILE A 43 11.20 -19.25 -12.14
N VAL A 44 11.87 -18.25 -11.55
CA VAL A 44 11.31 -17.41 -10.48
C VAL A 44 10.13 -16.59 -11.00
N GLY A 45 10.23 -15.98 -12.18
CA GLY A 45 9.13 -15.24 -12.80
C GLY A 45 7.95 -16.16 -13.11
N TRP A 46 8.19 -17.35 -13.65
CA TRP A 46 7.15 -18.34 -13.92
C TRP A 46 6.49 -18.87 -12.63
N LEU A 47 7.29 -19.18 -11.60
CA LEU A 47 6.80 -19.62 -10.30
C LEU A 47 6.00 -18.52 -9.60
N SER A 48 6.46 -17.26 -9.66
CA SER A 48 5.76 -16.11 -9.07
C SER A 48 4.42 -15.87 -9.76
N PHE A 49 4.36 -15.95 -11.09
CA PHE A 49 3.12 -15.82 -11.84
C PHE A 49 2.14 -16.96 -11.51
N ASN A 50 2.63 -18.20 -11.52
CA ASN A 50 1.81 -19.38 -11.22
C ASN A 50 1.33 -19.41 -9.76
N ALA A 51 2.18 -19.00 -8.81
CA ALA A 51 1.82 -18.86 -7.41
C ALA A 51 0.81 -17.74 -7.19
N GLY A 52 0.98 -16.59 -7.87
CA GLY A 52 0.03 -15.49 -7.85
C GLY A 52 -1.34 -15.92 -8.34
N GLN A 53 -1.41 -16.64 -9.47
CA GLN A 53 -2.68 -17.11 -10.02
C GLN A 53 -3.34 -18.17 -9.13
N LYS A 54 -2.56 -19.04 -8.50
CA LYS A 54 -3.09 -20.01 -7.52
C LYS A 54 -3.65 -19.29 -6.27
N ALA A 55 -2.95 -18.28 -5.76
CA ALA A 55 -3.41 -17.50 -4.62
C ALA A 55 -4.71 -16.75 -4.94
N VAL A 56 -4.87 -16.21 -6.15
CA VAL A 56 -6.14 -15.60 -6.59
C VAL A 56 -7.27 -16.63 -6.58
N ASN A 57 -7.07 -17.82 -7.14
CA ASN A 57 -8.10 -18.86 -7.14
C ASN A 57 -8.52 -19.24 -5.70
N GLU A 58 -7.57 -19.37 -4.78
CA GLU A 58 -7.85 -19.67 -3.37
C GLU A 58 -8.64 -18.53 -2.69
N VAL A 59 -8.23 -17.27 -2.89
CA VAL A 59 -8.92 -16.09 -2.32
C VAL A 59 -10.32 -15.93 -2.92
N VAL A 60 -10.47 -16.11 -4.24
CA VAL A 60 -11.77 -16.02 -4.91
C VAL A 60 -12.71 -17.12 -4.43
N SER A 61 -12.23 -18.37 -4.31
CA SER A 61 -13.05 -19.46 -3.77
C SER A 61 -13.47 -19.18 -2.33
N GLN A 62 -12.55 -18.70 -1.46
CA GLN A 62 -12.89 -18.28 -0.10
C GLN A 62 -13.94 -17.17 -0.07
N LEU A 63 -13.77 -16.11 -0.88
CA LEU A 63 -14.72 -15.01 -0.98
C LEU A 63 -16.09 -15.49 -1.48
N GLN A 64 -16.13 -16.31 -2.53
CA GLN A 64 -17.37 -16.87 -3.05
C GLN A 64 -18.07 -17.78 -2.02
N ASN A 65 -17.30 -18.54 -1.22
CA ASN A 65 -17.83 -19.35 -0.12
C ASN A 65 -18.46 -18.50 0.98
N GLU A 66 -17.75 -17.48 1.45
CA GLU A 66 -18.22 -16.55 2.48
C GLU A 66 -19.48 -15.81 2.02
N ILE A 67 -19.46 -15.23 0.83
CA ILE A 67 -20.61 -14.49 0.28
C ILE A 67 -21.80 -15.43 0.07
N SER A 68 -21.57 -16.62 -0.50
CA SER A 68 -22.64 -17.61 -0.67
C SER A 68 -23.28 -18.00 0.66
N ALA A 69 -22.46 -18.22 1.71
CA ALA A 69 -22.95 -18.58 3.04
C ALA A 69 -23.79 -17.44 3.66
N ARG A 70 -23.33 -16.18 3.56
CA ARG A 70 -24.09 -15.02 4.04
C ARG A 70 -25.41 -14.84 3.30
N VAL A 71 -25.42 -15.08 1.99
CA VAL A 71 -26.65 -14.99 1.18
C VAL A 71 -27.61 -16.10 1.56
N GLU A 72 -27.13 -17.33 1.67
CA GLU A 72 -27.93 -18.49 2.08
C GLU A 72 -28.54 -18.28 3.48
N GLN A 73 -27.74 -17.86 4.46
CA GLN A 73 -28.19 -17.59 5.82
C GLN A 73 -29.25 -16.49 5.86
N ASN A 74 -29.02 -15.37 5.17
CA ASN A 74 -30.01 -14.30 5.14
C ASN A 74 -31.30 -14.75 4.42
N LEU A 75 -31.19 -15.48 3.31
CA LEU A 75 -32.38 -16.03 2.64
C LEU A 75 -33.16 -16.97 3.56
N GLU A 76 -32.48 -17.78 4.37
CA GLU A 76 -33.14 -18.68 5.32
C GLU A 76 -33.87 -17.93 6.43
N ALA A 77 -33.23 -16.93 7.03
CA ALA A 77 -33.84 -16.07 8.04
C ALA A 77 -35.03 -15.28 7.45
N TYR A 78 -34.84 -14.68 6.28
CA TYR A 78 -35.85 -13.86 5.60
C TYR A 78 -37.09 -14.67 5.21
N LEU A 79 -36.90 -15.91 4.72
CA LEU A 79 -38.01 -16.80 4.36
C LEU A 79 -38.68 -17.43 5.60
N ALA A 80 -38.03 -17.50 6.76
CA ALA A 80 -38.64 -18.05 7.97
C ALA A 80 -39.73 -17.13 8.56
N ILE A 81 -39.64 -15.81 8.36
CA ILE A 81 -40.56 -14.83 8.97
C ILE A 81 -42.04 -15.08 8.57
N PRO A 82 -42.40 -15.19 7.27
CA PRO A 82 -43.79 -15.50 6.87
C PRO A 82 -44.32 -16.84 7.40
N GLU A 83 -43.46 -17.85 7.54
CA GLU A 83 -43.83 -19.16 8.08
C GLU A 83 -44.18 -19.03 9.58
N LYS A 84 -43.34 -18.32 10.36
CA LYS A 84 -43.60 -18.00 11.77
C LYS A 84 -44.91 -17.23 11.94
N ILE A 85 -45.15 -16.18 11.15
CA ILE A 85 -46.40 -15.40 11.18
C ILE A 85 -47.63 -16.27 10.88
N ASN A 86 -47.56 -17.11 9.85
CA ASN A 86 -48.66 -18.02 9.54
C ASN A 86 -48.90 -19.03 10.68
N GLN A 87 -47.86 -19.50 11.34
CA GLN A 87 -47.97 -20.39 12.48
C GLN A 87 -48.63 -19.70 13.68
N THR A 88 -48.25 -18.46 14.00
CA THR A 88 -48.91 -17.64 15.03
C THR A 88 -50.40 -17.47 14.72
N ASN A 89 -50.73 -17.15 13.46
CA ASN A 89 -52.12 -17.00 13.03
C ASN A 89 -52.91 -18.32 13.07
N LEU A 90 -52.26 -19.45 12.82
CA LEU A 90 -52.83 -20.78 13.00
C LEU A 90 -53.11 -21.08 14.48
N ASN A 91 -52.19 -20.71 15.39
CA ASN A 91 -52.37 -20.90 16.83
C ASN A 91 -53.60 -20.12 17.34
N LEU A 92 -53.82 -18.89 16.86
CA LEU A 92 -55.02 -18.09 17.17
C LEU A 92 -56.33 -18.72 16.69
N LEU A 93 -56.29 -19.40 15.54
CA LEU A 93 -57.43 -20.16 15.03
C LEU A 93 -57.71 -21.41 15.87
N GLN A 94 -56.65 -22.09 16.33
CA GLN A 94 -56.75 -23.30 17.17
C GLN A 94 -57.27 -22.97 18.57
N SER A 95 -56.85 -21.83 19.14
CA SER A 95 -57.31 -21.33 20.44
C SER A 95 -58.72 -20.71 20.40
N ARG A 96 -59.29 -20.56 19.19
CA ARG A 96 -60.62 -19.95 18.93
C ARG A 96 -60.72 -18.47 19.33
N ILE A 97 -59.59 -17.78 19.49
CA ILE A 97 -59.56 -16.33 19.72
C ILE A 97 -60.06 -15.60 18.47
N LEU A 98 -59.60 -16.03 17.30
CA LEU A 98 -60.08 -15.57 16.00
C LEU A 98 -60.64 -16.73 15.19
N THR A 99 -61.57 -16.47 14.27
CA THR A 99 -62.24 -17.54 13.49
C THR A 99 -62.38 -17.18 12.01
N PHE A 100 -62.53 -18.20 11.14
CA PHE A 100 -62.84 -18.00 9.72
C PHE A 100 -64.31 -17.59 9.46
N GLN A 101 -65.17 -17.66 10.47
CA GLN A 101 -66.60 -17.33 10.36
C GLN A 101 -66.83 -15.82 10.41
N ASP A 102 -66.08 -15.12 11.27
CA ASP A 102 -66.10 -13.66 11.39
C ASP A 102 -64.72 -13.08 11.06
N LEU A 103 -64.54 -12.67 9.81
CA LEU A 103 -63.30 -12.05 9.37
C LEU A 103 -63.13 -10.61 9.88
N THR A 104 -64.18 -9.94 10.38
CA THR A 104 -64.05 -8.54 10.79
C THR A 104 -63.08 -8.33 11.96
N GLN A 105 -62.95 -9.34 12.83
CA GLN A 105 -62.01 -9.33 13.97
C GLN A 105 -60.54 -9.42 13.54
N TRP A 106 -60.27 -10.01 12.36
CA TRP A 106 -58.91 -10.13 11.83
C TRP A 106 -58.34 -8.79 11.35
N GLU A 107 -59.19 -7.84 11.05
CA GLU A 107 -58.81 -6.68 10.26
C GLU A 107 -57.79 -5.76 10.94
N LYS A 108 -58.09 -5.35 12.18
CA LYS A 108 -57.17 -4.54 12.98
C LYS A 108 -55.96 -5.34 13.44
N TYR A 109 -56.16 -6.63 13.70
CA TYR A 109 -55.08 -7.54 14.09
C TYR A 109 -54.03 -7.65 12.99
N LEU A 110 -54.43 -7.98 11.76
CA LEU A 110 -53.53 -8.10 10.60
C LEU A 110 -52.89 -6.74 10.23
N TRP A 111 -53.64 -5.64 10.38
CA TRP A 111 -53.12 -4.29 10.16
C TRP A 111 -52.02 -3.90 11.16
N ARG A 112 -52.11 -4.32 12.42
CA ARG A 112 -51.03 -4.15 13.42
C ARG A 112 -49.88 -5.13 13.18
N GLN A 113 -50.19 -6.38 12.85
CA GLN A 113 -49.20 -7.43 12.64
C GLN A 113 -48.28 -7.13 11.44
N VAL A 114 -48.75 -6.44 10.39
CA VAL A 114 -47.87 -6.04 9.29
C VAL A 114 -46.93 -4.89 9.68
N GLN A 115 -47.26 -4.07 10.68
CA GLN A 115 -46.41 -2.95 11.12
C GLN A 115 -45.16 -3.40 11.88
N ILE A 116 -45.29 -4.48 12.67
CA ILE A 116 -44.16 -5.06 13.42
C ILE A 116 -43.17 -5.81 12.52
N HIS A 117 -43.53 -6.05 11.26
CA HIS A 117 -42.70 -6.75 10.29
C HIS A 117 -42.55 -5.91 8.99
N PRO A 118 -41.67 -4.89 8.98
CA PRO A 118 -41.53 -3.97 7.84
C PRO A 118 -41.16 -4.67 6.51
N ASP A 119 -40.49 -5.82 6.59
CA ASP A 119 -40.10 -6.66 5.45
C ASP A 119 -41.28 -7.41 4.80
N ILE A 120 -42.43 -7.47 5.48
CA ILE A 120 -43.65 -8.08 4.99
C ILE A 120 -44.45 -7.06 4.20
N ASN A 121 -44.89 -7.47 3.02
CA ASN A 121 -45.77 -6.65 2.19
C ASN A 121 -47.21 -6.72 2.71
N PHE A 122 -47.74 -7.94 2.88
CA PHE A 122 -49.06 -8.12 3.46
C PHE A 122 -49.18 -9.40 4.26
N ILE A 123 -50.13 -9.38 5.19
CA ILE A 123 -50.61 -10.56 5.91
C ILE A 123 -52.11 -10.65 5.68
N LYS A 124 -52.56 -11.81 5.19
CA LYS A 124 -53.97 -12.00 4.83
C LYS A 124 -54.53 -13.37 5.18
N ILE A 125 -55.84 -13.37 5.33
CA ILE A 125 -56.64 -14.57 5.58
C ILE A 125 -57.77 -14.66 4.55
N THR A 126 -57.98 -15.86 4.00
CA THR A 126 -59.08 -16.13 3.07
C THR A 126 -59.87 -17.35 3.52
N ASN A 127 -61.18 -17.20 3.74
CA ASN A 127 -62.03 -18.34 4.09
C ASN A 127 -62.50 -19.14 2.86
N ALA A 128 -63.08 -20.33 3.09
CA ALA A 128 -63.61 -21.18 2.01
C ALA A 128 -64.72 -20.54 1.16
N ALA A 129 -65.41 -19.52 1.70
CA ALA A 129 -66.42 -18.76 0.96
C ALA A 129 -65.82 -17.72 0.01
N GLY A 130 -64.50 -17.49 0.04
CA GLY A 130 -63.80 -16.51 -0.78
C GLY A 130 -63.79 -15.09 -0.20
N GLN A 131 -64.13 -14.94 1.09
CA GLN A 131 -63.97 -13.67 1.78
C GLN A 131 -62.52 -13.51 2.26
N GLU A 132 -61.98 -12.30 2.16
CA GLU A 132 -60.60 -11.96 2.48
C GLU A 132 -60.53 -10.74 3.42
N ARG A 133 -59.56 -10.76 4.34
CA ARG A 133 -59.08 -9.59 5.08
C ARG A 133 -57.57 -9.58 5.04
N THR A 134 -57.03 -8.38 4.84
CA THR A 134 -55.59 -8.18 4.62
C THR A 134 -55.13 -6.91 5.31
N GLY A 135 -54.05 -6.99 6.08
CA GLY A 135 -53.22 -5.84 6.42
C GLY A 135 -52.06 -5.77 5.43
N GLU A 136 -51.88 -4.64 4.75
CA GLU A 136 -50.83 -4.45 3.75
C GLU A 136 -50.05 -3.16 4.03
N GLN A 137 -48.73 -3.24 3.96
CA GLN A 137 -47.81 -2.12 4.04
C GLN A 137 -47.17 -1.93 2.67
N LEU A 138 -47.20 -0.71 2.13
CA LEU A 138 -46.50 -0.38 0.88
C LEU A 138 -45.07 0.07 1.16
N GLY A 139 -44.20 0.07 0.15
CA GLY A 139 -42.78 0.42 0.29
C GLY A 139 -42.54 1.90 0.64
N ASP A 140 -43.56 2.75 0.56
CA ASP A 140 -43.55 4.11 1.09
C ASP A 140 -43.91 4.18 2.59
N GLY A 141 -44.09 3.03 3.24
CA GLY A 141 -44.51 2.89 4.63
C GLY A 141 -46.02 3.06 4.84
N SER A 142 -46.81 3.35 3.80
CA SER A 142 -48.24 3.57 3.96
C SER A 142 -48.99 2.26 4.23
N LEU A 143 -49.88 2.30 5.21
CA LEU A 143 -50.65 1.15 5.65
C LEU A 143 -52.03 1.12 5.01
N ARG A 144 -52.49 -0.09 4.70
CA ARG A 144 -53.75 -0.37 4.02
C ARG A 144 -54.47 -1.52 4.69
N ILE A 145 -55.80 -1.46 4.58
CA ILE A 145 -56.66 -2.61 4.84
C ILE A 145 -57.34 -2.97 3.53
N ASN A 146 -57.22 -4.23 3.12
CA ASN A 146 -57.90 -4.74 1.94
C ASN A 146 -59.01 -5.72 2.30
N VAL A 147 -60.07 -5.66 1.50
CA VAL A 147 -61.36 -6.29 1.80
C VAL A 147 -61.91 -6.92 0.53
N ILE A 148 -62.28 -8.20 0.66
CA ILE A 148 -63.09 -8.90 -0.34
C ILE A 148 -64.19 -9.62 0.42
N ASP A 149 -65.44 -9.27 0.16
CA ASP A 149 -66.58 -9.98 0.74
C ASP A 149 -67.86 -9.76 -0.07
N LYS A 150 -68.99 -10.20 0.47
CA LYS A 150 -70.30 -10.05 -0.16
C LYS A 150 -70.69 -8.59 -0.36
N PHE A 151 -70.23 -7.67 0.47
CA PHE A 151 -70.54 -6.24 0.38
C PHE A 151 -69.70 -5.55 -0.69
N THR A 152 -68.49 -6.05 -0.98
CA THR A 152 -67.67 -5.60 -2.11
C THR A 152 -68.03 -6.30 -3.43
N ASN A 153 -69.11 -7.11 -3.47
CA ASN A 153 -69.44 -7.97 -4.61
C ASN A 153 -68.27 -8.90 -5.03
N PHE A 154 -67.43 -9.29 -4.06
CA PHE A 154 -66.18 -10.02 -4.26
C PHE A 154 -65.14 -9.32 -5.15
N ASP A 155 -65.26 -8.01 -5.37
CA ASP A 155 -64.19 -7.18 -5.93
C ASP A 155 -63.18 -6.84 -4.82
N PHE A 156 -61.93 -6.58 -5.21
CA PHE A 156 -60.86 -6.15 -4.29
C PHE A 156 -60.96 -4.66 -4.01
N TYR A 157 -61.13 -4.30 -2.74
CA TYR A 157 -61.12 -2.92 -2.27
C TYR A 157 -59.94 -2.72 -1.33
N SER A 158 -59.09 -1.73 -1.64
CA SER A 158 -58.01 -1.27 -0.76
C SER A 158 -58.38 0.07 -0.14
N TYR A 159 -58.37 0.14 1.19
CA TYR A 159 -58.69 1.33 1.97
C TYR A 159 -57.44 1.93 2.59
N LYS A 160 -57.35 3.26 2.62
CA LYS A 160 -56.44 3.97 3.53
C LYS A 160 -56.92 3.82 4.96
N THR A 161 -55.99 3.85 5.90
CA THR A 161 -56.28 3.81 7.34
C THR A 161 -55.86 5.09 8.02
N ASP A 162 -56.54 5.45 9.10
CA ASP A 162 -56.04 6.44 10.04
C ASP A 162 -55.03 5.79 11.02
N TYR A 163 -54.56 6.58 12.00
CA TYR A 163 -53.60 6.12 13.02
C TYR A 163 -54.16 5.05 13.98
N LYS A 164 -55.49 4.82 13.99
CA LYS A 164 -56.14 3.79 14.79
C LYS A 164 -56.43 2.51 14.01
N GLY A 165 -56.07 2.47 12.73
CA GLY A 165 -56.38 1.37 11.83
C GLY A 165 -57.85 1.35 11.38
N ASP A 166 -58.58 2.46 11.49
CA ASP A 166 -59.94 2.58 10.96
C ASP A 166 -59.91 2.99 9.48
N ARG A 167 -60.79 2.39 8.67
CA ARG A 167 -60.88 2.68 7.21
C ARG A 167 -61.36 4.11 6.97
N THR A 168 -60.68 4.83 6.08
CA THR A 168 -61.04 6.21 5.73
C THR A 168 -61.60 6.32 4.31
N GLU A 169 -60.74 6.33 3.30
CA GLU A 169 -61.12 6.43 1.88
C GLU A 169 -60.68 5.19 1.09
N VAL A 170 -61.45 4.86 0.04
CA VAL A 170 -61.08 3.79 -0.91
C VAL A 170 -59.99 4.33 -1.83
N ALA A 171 -58.83 3.68 -1.81
CA ALA A 171 -57.69 4.06 -2.64
C ALA A 171 -57.66 3.31 -3.98
N THR A 172 -58.06 2.05 -4.00
CA THR A 172 -57.98 1.22 -5.21
C THR A 172 -59.10 0.19 -5.22
N ILE A 173 -59.69 -0.03 -6.40
CA ILE A 173 -60.70 -1.06 -6.65
C ILE A 173 -60.26 -1.88 -7.85
N VAL A 174 -60.21 -3.21 -7.70
CA VAL A 174 -59.96 -4.15 -8.80
C VAL A 174 -61.20 -5.04 -8.94
N LYS A 175 -61.87 -4.92 -10.09
CA LYS A 175 -63.10 -5.67 -10.40
C LYS A 175 -62.81 -7.10 -10.83
N ASP A 176 -63.79 -7.98 -10.63
CA ASP A 176 -63.76 -9.40 -10.99
C ASP A 176 -62.61 -10.19 -10.32
N PHE A 177 -62.21 -9.75 -9.12
CA PHE A 177 -61.05 -10.28 -8.38
C PHE A 177 -61.45 -11.43 -7.44
N ASP A 178 -61.76 -12.61 -7.99
CA ASP A 178 -62.03 -13.81 -7.19
C ASP A 178 -60.72 -14.49 -6.75
N THR A 179 -60.37 -14.35 -5.47
CA THR A 179 -59.15 -14.90 -4.85
C THR A 179 -59.02 -16.41 -4.99
N ARG A 180 -60.14 -17.15 -5.00
CA ARG A 180 -60.17 -18.61 -5.16
C ARG A 180 -59.83 -19.04 -6.58
N LYS A 181 -60.00 -18.15 -7.56
CA LYS A 181 -59.56 -18.39 -8.94
C LYS A 181 -58.05 -18.20 -9.10
N GLY A 182 -57.43 -17.45 -8.18
CA GLY A 182 -56.00 -17.19 -8.12
C GLY A 182 -55.15 -18.46 -8.02
N VAL A 183 -53.99 -18.43 -8.67
CA VAL A 183 -53.05 -19.56 -8.75
C VAL A 183 -52.59 -19.99 -7.35
N TRP A 184 -52.27 -19.03 -6.49
CA TRP A 184 -51.79 -19.28 -5.12
C TRP A 184 -52.82 -20.03 -4.23
N TYR A 185 -54.13 -19.71 -4.29
CA TYR A 185 -55.13 -20.35 -3.42
C TYR A 185 -55.33 -21.81 -3.81
N LYS A 186 -55.38 -22.09 -5.12
CA LYS A 186 -55.47 -23.46 -5.65
C LYS A 186 -54.21 -24.26 -5.33
N ASP A 187 -53.05 -23.63 -5.45
CA ASP A 187 -51.77 -24.28 -5.14
C ASP A 187 -51.66 -24.63 -3.65
N ALA A 188 -52.08 -23.74 -2.75
CA ALA A 188 -52.14 -24.02 -1.32
C ALA A 188 -53.07 -25.21 -0.99
N VAL A 189 -54.31 -25.17 -1.48
CA VAL A 189 -55.29 -26.23 -1.22
C VAL A 189 -54.87 -27.57 -1.83
N LYS A 190 -54.22 -27.55 -3.01
CA LYS A 190 -53.69 -28.75 -3.67
C LYS A 190 -52.45 -29.32 -2.97
N ALA A 191 -51.59 -28.46 -2.41
CA ALA A 191 -50.40 -28.89 -1.69
C ALA A 191 -50.75 -29.67 -0.41
N GLY A 192 -51.87 -29.32 0.24
CA GLY A 192 -52.37 -30.03 1.42
C GLY A 192 -51.63 -29.70 2.72
N ASP A 193 -50.59 -28.88 2.65
CA ASP A 193 -49.68 -28.53 3.73
C ASP A 193 -49.02 -27.17 3.43
N ALA A 194 -48.22 -26.64 4.37
CA ALA A 194 -47.45 -25.40 4.21
C ALA A 194 -46.63 -25.42 2.90
N THR A 195 -46.76 -24.36 2.10
CA THR A 195 -46.10 -24.26 0.79
C THR A 195 -45.81 -22.81 0.41
N TRP A 196 -44.88 -22.61 -0.51
CA TRP A 196 -44.59 -21.30 -1.08
C TRP A 196 -45.28 -21.09 -2.43
N SER A 197 -45.74 -19.87 -2.70
CA SER A 197 -46.21 -19.46 -4.02
C SER A 197 -45.04 -19.33 -5.02
N SER A 198 -45.35 -19.31 -6.32
CA SER A 198 -44.40 -18.75 -7.30
C SER A 198 -44.20 -17.25 -7.03
N VAL A 199 -43.10 -16.66 -7.51
CA VAL A 199 -42.90 -15.21 -7.46
C VAL A 199 -43.92 -14.52 -8.38
N TYR A 200 -44.54 -13.46 -7.90
CA TYR A 200 -45.54 -12.69 -8.65
C TYR A 200 -45.38 -11.18 -8.36
N LEU A 201 -46.10 -10.34 -9.10
CA LEU A 201 -46.04 -8.89 -8.94
C LEU A 201 -47.12 -8.38 -7.99
N SER A 202 -46.76 -7.43 -7.12
CA SER A 202 -47.74 -6.75 -6.27
C SER A 202 -48.80 -6.02 -7.11
N LEU A 203 -50.03 -6.04 -6.60
CA LEU A 203 -51.19 -5.35 -7.19
C LEU A 203 -51.12 -3.84 -6.96
N LEU A 204 -50.59 -3.40 -5.81
CA LEU A 204 -50.64 -2.00 -5.39
C LEU A 204 -49.34 -1.24 -5.67
N GLU A 205 -48.21 -1.93 -5.84
CA GLU A 205 -46.90 -1.28 -6.00
C GLU A 205 -45.97 -2.05 -6.98
N PRO A 206 -44.95 -1.40 -7.57
CA PRO A 206 -44.01 -2.04 -8.49
C PRO A 206 -42.92 -2.83 -7.75
N THR A 207 -43.32 -3.88 -7.06
CA THR A 207 -42.40 -4.84 -6.43
C THR A 207 -42.77 -6.29 -6.71
N LEU A 208 -41.81 -7.20 -6.54
CA LEU A 208 -42.02 -8.64 -6.60
C LEU A 208 -42.32 -9.18 -5.21
N LEU A 209 -43.29 -10.08 -5.16
CA LEU A 209 -43.75 -10.72 -3.94
C LEU A 209 -43.64 -12.24 -4.06
N MET A 210 -43.49 -12.88 -2.91
CA MET A 210 -43.66 -14.31 -2.74
C MET A 210 -44.40 -14.55 -1.43
N SER A 211 -45.28 -15.55 -1.42
CA SER A 211 -46.12 -15.84 -0.27
C SER A 211 -45.81 -17.20 0.35
N ALA A 212 -45.70 -17.22 1.68
CA ALA A 212 -45.89 -18.45 2.44
C ALA A 212 -47.39 -18.70 2.60
N LEU A 213 -47.84 -19.89 2.24
CA LEU A 213 -49.24 -20.30 2.18
C LEU A 213 -49.46 -21.47 3.14
N LEU A 214 -50.43 -21.34 4.03
CA LEU A 214 -50.80 -22.38 4.99
C LEU A 214 -52.29 -22.69 4.89
N PRO A 215 -52.68 -23.80 4.23
CA PRO A 215 -54.07 -24.23 4.18
C PRO A 215 -54.51 -24.78 5.54
N VAL A 216 -55.68 -24.34 6.02
CA VAL A 216 -56.23 -24.76 7.31
C VAL A 216 -57.46 -25.65 7.09
N TYR A 217 -57.44 -26.82 7.70
CA TYR A 217 -58.49 -27.83 7.57
C TYR A 217 -59.23 -28.04 8.88
N ASN A 218 -60.51 -28.36 8.80
CA ASN A 218 -61.28 -28.80 9.94
C ASN A 218 -60.73 -30.17 10.43
N PRO A 219 -60.34 -30.30 11.72
CA PRO A 219 -59.77 -31.55 12.24
C PRO A 219 -60.69 -32.77 12.13
N GLN A 220 -62.01 -32.55 12.14
CA GLN A 220 -63.02 -33.62 12.15
C GLN A 220 -63.50 -33.98 10.75
N THR A 221 -63.78 -32.97 9.91
CA THR A 221 -64.36 -33.19 8.57
C THR A 221 -63.32 -33.24 7.45
N ARG A 222 -62.07 -32.81 7.72
CA ARG A 222 -61.00 -32.59 6.73
C ARG A 222 -61.36 -31.62 5.61
N GLU A 223 -62.42 -30.83 5.77
CA GLU A 223 -62.79 -29.78 4.82
C GLU A 223 -61.90 -28.55 5.02
N VAL A 224 -61.57 -27.85 3.92
CA VAL A 224 -60.81 -26.60 3.95
C VAL A 224 -61.64 -25.53 4.65
N GLN A 225 -61.12 -24.94 5.72
CA GLN A 225 -61.73 -23.79 6.38
C GLN A 225 -61.27 -22.47 5.74
N GLY A 226 -60.01 -22.42 5.32
CA GLY A 226 -59.43 -21.28 4.64
C GLY A 226 -57.93 -21.44 4.41
N VAL A 227 -57.28 -20.37 4.00
CA VAL A 227 -55.83 -20.30 3.75
C VAL A 227 -55.29 -19.04 4.43
N LEU A 228 -54.23 -19.21 5.21
CA LEU A 228 -53.39 -18.13 5.72
C LEU A 228 -52.31 -17.83 4.67
N ASN A 229 -52.07 -16.55 4.40
CA ASN A 229 -51.09 -16.13 3.41
C ASN A 229 -50.34 -14.90 3.91
N THR A 230 -49.01 -15.02 3.99
CA THR A 230 -48.12 -13.93 4.34
C THR A 230 -47.13 -13.72 3.20
N ALA A 231 -47.08 -12.50 2.64
CA ALA A 231 -46.26 -12.16 1.49
C ALA A 231 -45.08 -11.26 1.86
N LEU A 232 -43.87 -11.66 1.45
CA LEU A 232 -42.64 -10.91 1.57
C LEU A 232 -42.32 -10.12 0.29
N ARG A 233 -41.52 -9.06 0.41
CA ARG A 233 -40.98 -8.34 -0.75
C ARG A 233 -39.63 -8.92 -1.18
N LEU A 234 -39.40 -9.12 -2.47
CA LEU A 234 -38.09 -9.59 -2.96
C LEU A 234 -37.09 -8.46 -3.24
N ASP A 235 -37.52 -7.20 -3.26
CA ASP A 235 -36.62 -6.05 -3.39
C ASP A 235 -35.69 -5.89 -2.18
N GLU A 236 -36.12 -6.27 -0.98
CA GLU A 236 -35.25 -6.30 0.21
C GLU A 236 -34.09 -7.28 0.08
N ILE A 237 -34.34 -8.44 -0.57
CA ILE A 237 -33.27 -9.36 -0.93
C ILE A 237 -32.30 -8.67 -1.90
N GLY A 238 -32.80 -7.95 -2.90
CA GLY A 238 -31.98 -7.14 -3.81
C GLY A 238 -31.14 -6.08 -3.08
N ASN A 239 -31.76 -5.33 -2.15
CA ASN A 239 -31.09 -4.32 -1.32
C ASN A 239 -29.98 -4.92 -0.47
N PHE A 240 -30.22 -6.10 0.12
CA PHE A 240 -29.20 -6.84 0.84
C PHE A 240 -28.06 -7.29 -0.09
N LEU A 241 -28.38 -7.87 -1.25
CA LEU A 241 -27.37 -8.29 -2.23
C LEU A 241 -26.52 -7.10 -2.70
N ASN A 242 -27.11 -5.91 -2.83
CA ASN A 242 -26.39 -4.69 -3.20
C ASN A 242 -25.41 -4.22 -2.11
N ARG A 243 -25.75 -4.42 -0.82
CA ARG A 243 -24.88 -4.13 0.32
C ARG A 243 -23.71 -5.11 0.45
N LEU A 244 -23.83 -6.33 -0.09
CA LEU A 244 -22.74 -7.31 -0.13
C LEU A 244 -21.66 -6.88 -1.13
N LYS A 245 -20.51 -6.42 -0.60
CA LYS A 245 -19.35 -6.10 -1.42
C LYS A 245 -18.64 -7.38 -1.89
N VAL A 246 -18.78 -7.69 -3.18
CA VAL A 246 -18.07 -8.82 -3.82
C VAL A 246 -16.94 -8.26 -4.69
N GLY A 247 -15.76 -8.07 -4.09
CA GLY A 247 -14.63 -7.45 -4.80
C GLY A 247 -14.90 -5.99 -5.17
N LYS A 248 -14.31 -5.51 -6.28
CA LYS A 248 -14.53 -4.16 -6.81
C LYS A 248 -15.71 -4.12 -7.79
N SER A 249 -15.87 -5.18 -8.59
CA SER A 249 -16.84 -5.24 -9.69
C SER A 249 -17.60 -6.56 -9.78
N GLY A 250 -17.43 -7.45 -8.79
CA GLY A 250 -18.22 -8.67 -8.67
C GLY A 250 -19.70 -8.39 -8.37
N GLN A 251 -20.53 -9.38 -8.64
CA GLN A 251 -21.98 -9.29 -8.55
C GLN A 251 -22.57 -10.55 -7.93
N THR A 252 -23.68 -10.40 -7.22
CA THR A 252 -24.47 -11.52 -6.73
C THR A 252 -25.90 -11.38 -7.22
N PHE A 253 -26.50 -12.45 -7.72
CA PHE A 253 -27.91 -12.42 -8.11
C PHE A 253 -28.56 -13.79 -7.94
N LEU A 254 -29.89 -13.77 -7.84
CA LEU A 254 -30.72 -14.96 -7.64
C LEU A 254 -31.54 -15.21 -8.89
N ILE A 255 -31.57 -16.47 -9.31
CA ILE A 255 -32.47 -16.92 -10.36
C ILE A 255 -33.31 -18.10 -9.88
N ASP A 256 -34.51 -18.25 -10.40
CA ASP A 256 -35.30 -19.45 -10.20
C ASP A 256 -34.79 -20.62 -11.07
N SER A 257 -35.41 -21.78 -10.91
CA SER A 257 -35.07 -22.98 -11.66
C SER A 257 -35.32 -22.89 -13.18
N ASP A 258 -36.11 -21.93 -13.64
CA ASP A 258 -36.42 -21.68 -15.05
C ASP A 258 -35.52 -20.56 -15.64
N GLY A 259 -34.66 -19.96 -14.82
CA GLY A 259 -33.72 -18.91 -15.20
C GLY A 259 -34.30 -17.49 -15.13
N THR A 260 -35.44 -17.29 -14.47
CA THR A 260 -36.03 -15.97 -14.18
C THR A 260 -35.17 -15.23 -13.17
N LEU A 261 -34.89 -13.96 -13.41
CA LEU A 261 -34.18 -13.12 -12.44
C LEU A 261 -35.12 -12.77 -11.28
N LEU A 262 -34.71 -13.06 -10.04
CA LEU A 262 -35.52 -12.82 -8.84
C LEU A 262 -35.03 -11.61 -8.05
N ALA A 263 -33.72 -11.53 -7.83
CA ALA A 263 -33.06 -10.44 -7.12
C ALA A 263 -31.63 -10.29 -7.65
N THR A 264 -31.06 -9.10 -7.52
CA THR A 264 -29.70 -8.82 -8.00
C THR A 264 -29.04 -7.76 -7.13
N SER A 265 -27.72 -7.86 -6.97
CA SER A 265 -26.91 -6.84 -6.30
C SER A 265 -26.77 -5.55 -7.12
N THR A 266 -27.35 -5.51 -8.32
CA THR A 266 -27.41 -4.33 -9.17
C THR A 266 -28.69 -3.54 -8.89
N LEU A 267 -28.75 -2.28 -9.32
CA LEU A 267 -29.97 -1.45 -9.22
C LEU A 267 -31.04 -1.82 -10.28
N GLU A 268 -30.90 -2.98 -10.94
CA GLU A 268 -31.83 -3.44 -11.96
C GLU A 268 -33.09 -4.03 -11.32
N LYS A 269 -34.27 -3.56 -11.74
CA LYS A 269 -35.53 -4.16 -11.31
C LYS A 269 -35.80 -5.45 -12.10
N PRO A 270 -36.10 -6.58 -11.44
CA PRO A 270 -36.27 -7.91 -12.06
C PRO A 270 -37.60 -8.09 -12.85
N PHE A 271 -38.19 -7.00 -13.34
CA PHE A 271 -39.41 -7.01 -14.16
C PHE A 271 -39.42 -5.83 -15.13
N LEU A 272 -40.18 -5.97 -16.22
CA LEU A 272 -40.40 -4.93 -17.21
C LEU A 272 -41.86 -4.47 -17.19
N VAL A 273 -42.10 -3.20 -17.52
CA VAL A 273 -43.46 -2.67 -17.72
C VAL A 273 -43.75 -2.66 -19.23
N VAL A 274 -44.69 -3.48 -19.68
CA VAL A 274 -45.10 -3.62 -21.09
C VAL A 274 -46.61 -3.40 -21.20
N LYS A 275 -47.04 -2.29 -21.83
CA LYS A 275 -48.46 -1.93 -22.02
C LYS A 275 -49.28 -1.96 -20.71
N ASP A 276 -48.78 -1.28 -19.68
CA ASP A 276 -49.33 -1.25 -18.31
C ASP A 276 -49.37 -2.60 -17.56
N ASP A 277 -48.90 -3.68 -18.18
CA ASP A 277 -48.74 -4.98 -17.54
C ASP A 277 -47.26 -5.22 -17.18
N ARG A 278 -47.01 -5.75 -16.00
CA ARG A 278 -45.64 -5.98 -15.50
C ARG A 278 -45.28 -7.44 -15.74
N GLN A 279 -44.12 -7.70 -16.33
CA GLN A 279 -43.70 -9.05 -16.69
C GLN A 279 -42.29 -9.34 -16.19
N LEU A 280 -42.15 -10.47 -15.48
CA LEU A 280 -40.87 -11.07 -15.13
C LEU A 280 -40.07 -11.40 -16.40
N PHE A 281 -38.75 -11.32 -16.32
CA PHE A 281 -37.88 -11.70 -17.44
C PHE A 281 -36.77 -12.68 -17.01
N ALA A 282 -36.39 -13.55 -17.94
CA ALA A 282 -35.26 -14.44 -17.76
C ALA A 282 -33.95 -13.66 -17.67
N ALA A 283 -33.03 -14.03 -16.78
CA ALA A 283 -31.76 -13.33 -16.53
C ALA A 283 -30.91 -13.14 -17.81
N ILE A 284 -31.10 -13.97 -18.84
CA ILE A 284 -30.51 -13.80 -20.19
C ILE A 284 -30.95 -12.52 -20.93
N LYS A 285 -32.01 -11.85 -20.47
CA LYS A 285 -32.54 -10.58 -20.97
C LYS A 285 -32.22 -9.39 -20.05
N SER A 286 -31.43 -9.61 -18.99
CA SER A 286 -30.99 -8.54 -18.07
C SER A 286 -30.30 -7.40 -18.84
N GLN A 287 -30.54 -6.18 -18.37
CA GLN A 287 -29.90 -4.94 -18.81
C GLN A 287 -28.47 -4.84 -18.29
N ASN A 288 -28.15 -5.50 -17.17
CA ASN A 288 -26.78 -5.61 -16.70
C ASN A 288 -25.95 -6.57 -17.59
N PRO A 289 -24.85 -6.09 -18.20
CA PRO A 289 -24.06 -6.93 -19.11
C PRO A 289 -23.48 -8.19 -18.48
N LEU A 290 -23.05 -8.14 -17.21
CA LEU A 290 -22.40 -9.25 -16.53
C LEU A 290 -23.42 -10.30 -16.08
N THR A 291 -24.56 -9.88 -15.51
CA THR A 291 -25.69 -10.77 -15.22
C THR A 291 -26.15 -11.49 -16.49
N GLN A 292 -26.30 -10.75 -17.59
CA GLN A 292 -26.71 -11.31 -18.88
C GLN A 292 -25.68 -12.31 -19.44
N ALA A 293 -24.38 -11.98 -19.40
CA ALA A 293 -23.32 -12.85 -19.88
C ALA A 293 -23.24 -14.15 -19.06
N THR A 294 -23.35 -14.04 -17.74
CA THR A 294 -23.35 -15.19 -16.82
C THR A 294 -24.57 -16.09 -17.07
N ALA A 295 -25.76 -15.52 -17.20
CA ALA A 295 -26.97 -16.27 -17.48
C ALA A 295 -26.89 -17.01 -18.83
N LYS A 296 -26.35 -16.37 -19.88
CA LYS A 296 -26.12 -16.99 -21.19
C LYS A 296 -25.09 -18.12 -21.13
N TYR A 297 -24.06 -17.97 -20.31
CA TYR A 297 -23.06 -19.02 -20.08
C TYR A 297 -23.69 -20.24 -19.37
N LEU A 298 -24.48 -20.02 -18.32
CA LEU A 298 -25.16 -21.08 -17.60
C LEU A 298 -26.17 -21.83 -18.48
N SER A 299 -26.98 -21.10 -19.26
CA SER A 299 -27.97 -21.71 -20.17
C SER A 299 -27.33 -22.51 -21.31
N LYS A 300 -26.07 -22.19 -21.67
CA LYS A 300 -25.31 -22.95 -22.66
C LYS A 300 -24.65 -24.20 -22.05
N THR A 301 -24.26 -24.12 -20.78
CA THR A 301 -23.54 -25.18 -20.06
C THR A 301 -24.48 -26.25 -19.53
N TYR A 302 -25.65 -25.83 -19.05
CA TYR A 302 -26.67 -26.71 -18.48
C TYR A 302 -27.96 -26.62 -19.29
N THR A 303 -28.49 -27.78 -19.69
CA THR A 303 -29.80 -27.86 -20.37
C THR A 303 -30.95 -27.59 -19.40
N ASN A 304 -30.79 -27.97 -18.13
CA ASN A 304 -31.72 -27.69 -17.05
C ASN A 304 -30.95 -27.25 -15.81
N LEU A 305 -31.27 -26.07 -15.27
CA LEU A 305 -30.58 -25.53 -14.07
C LEU A 305 -30.86 -26.38 -12.82
N LYS A 306 -31.96 -27.16 -12.82
CA LYS A 306 -32.30 -28.12 -11.75
C LYS A 306 -31.27 -29.26 -11.59
N ASP A 307 -30.40 -29.46 -12.58
CA ASP A 307 -29.35 -30.49 -12.51
C ASP A 307 -28.20 -30.10 -11.55
N ILE A 308 -28.11 -28.82 -11.16
CA ILE A 308 -27.14 -28.33 -10.18
C ILE A 308 -27.62 -28.68 -8.77
N LYS A 309 -27.33 -29.91 -8.32
CA LYS A 309 -27.73 -30.42 -6.99
C LYS A 309 -26.78 -30.05 -5.84
N GLN A 310 -25.57 -29.59 -6.16
CA GLN A 310 -24.55 -29.18 -5.20
C GLN A 310 -23.86 -27.92 -5.73
N GLY A 311 -23.26 -27.15 -4.83
CA GLY A 311 -22.47 -25.97 -5.20
C GLY A 311 -21.45 -26.30 -6.30
N LYS A 312 -21.46 -25.52 -7.39
CA LYS A 312 -20.51 -25.64 -8.50
C LYS A 312 -19.73 -24.36 -8.66
N GLU A 313 -18.41 -24.50 -8.70
CA GLU A 313 -17.51 -23.45 -9.18
C GLU A 313 -17.35 -23.63 -10.69
N LEU A 314 -17.59 -22.55 -11.42
CA LEU A 314 -17.55 -22.47 -12.86
C LEU A 314 -16.70 -21.28 -13.27
N GLU A 315 -16.21 -21.31 -14.50
CA GLU A 315 -15.41 -20.22 -15.04
C GLU A 315 -15.71 -19.98 -16.51
N PHE A 316 -15.73 -18.70 -16.90
CA PHE A 316 -15.91 -18.30 -18.28
C PHE A 316 -15.14 -17.03 -18.59
N THR A 317 -14.88 -16.82 -19.88
CA THR A 317 -14.20 -15.61 -20.36
C THR A 317 -15.18 -14.73 -21.12
N TRP A 318 -15.23 -13.45 -20.79
CA TRP A 318 -16.07 -12.44 -21.43
C TRP A 318 -15.31 -11.11 -21.52
N ASN A 319 -15.37 -10.43 -22.67
CA ASN A 319 -14.61 -9.21 -22.94
C ASN A 319 -13.09 -9.30 -22.70
N HIS A 320 -12.49 -10.49 -22.89
CA HIS A 320 -11.08 -10.80 -22.61
C HIS A 320 -10.71 -10.89 -21.12
N ASP A 321 -11.67 -10.76 -20.21
CA ASP A 321 -11.50 -11.02 -18.79
C ASP A 321 -12.05 -12.38 -18.41
N ARG A 322 -11.41 -13.05 -17.45
CA ARG A 322 -11.89 -14.31 -16.85
C ARG A 322 -12.77 -13.99 -15.65
N TYR A 323 -13.88 -14.72 -15.53
CA TYR A 323 -14.84 -14.59 -14.44
C TYR A 323 -15.00 -15.94 -13.75
N PHE A 324 -14.93 -15.92 -12.43
CA PHE A 324 -15.26 -17.04 -11.57
C PHE A 324 -16.73 -16.91 -11.17
N VAL A 325 -17.47 -18.02 -11.28
CA VAL A 325 -18.89 -18.08 -10.96
C VAL A 325 -19.11 -19.20 -9.99
N LYS A 326 -19.66 -18.90 -8.82
CA LYS A 326 -20.17 -19.92 -7.92
C LYS A 326 -21.67 -19.98 -8.03
N ALA A 327 -22.18 -21.17 -8.36
CA ALA A 327 -23.60 -21.48 -8.44
C ALA A 327 -23.97 -22.41 -7.27
N LEU A 328 -24.71 -21.87 -6.28
CA LEU A 328 -25.18 -22.62 -5.13
C LEU A 328 -26.70 -22.82 -5.21
N PRO A 329 -27.21 -24.06 -5.23
CA PRO A 329 -28.64 -24.31 -5.16
C PRO A 329 -29.15 -24.00 -3.75
N PHE A 330 -30.28 -23.30 -3.68
CA PHE A 330 -31.00 -22.99 -2.44
C PHE A 330 -32.40 -23.61 -2.53
N GLN A 331 -32.76 -24.45 -1.56
CA GLN A 331 -34.03 -25.15 -1.52
C GLN A 331 -34.73 -24.90 -0.18
N LYS A 332 -35.98 -24.43 -0.22
CA LYS A 332 -36.84 -24.28 0.95
C LYS A 332 -38.19 -24.96 0.68
N GLY A 333 -38.55 -25.93 1.50
CA GLY A 333 -39.73 -26.76 1.30
C GLY A 333 -39.73 -27.50 -0.05
N LYS A 334 -40.92 -27.76 -0.61
CA LYS A 334 -41.09 -28.50 -1.87
C LYS A 334 -41.14 -27.61 -3.12
N THR A 335 -41.29 -26.30 -2.97
CA THR A 335 -41.61 -25.39 -4.07
C THR A 335 -40.55 -24.32 -4.33
N VAL A 336 -39.75 -23.92 -3.34
CA VAL A 336 -38.67 -22.94 -3.54
C VAL A 336 -37.42 -23.68 -4.00
N ASN A 337 -36.99 -23.40 -5.23
CA ASN A 337 -35.75 -23.91 -5.79
C ASN A 337 -35.07 -22.79 -6.59
N TRP A 338 -34.09 -22.15 -5.94
CA TRP A 338 -33.36 -21.02 -6.46
C TRP A 338 -31.89 -21.35 -6.65
N LEU A 339 -31.21 -20.55 -7.46
CA LEU A 339 -29.78 -20.63 -7.65
C LEU A 339 -29.16 -19.29 -7.25
N ILE A 340 -28.30 -19.33 -6.24
CA ILE A 340 -27.48 -18.21 -5.81
C ILE A 340 -26.25 -18.17 -6.70
N LEU A 341 -26.03 -17.04 -7.37
CA LEU A 341 -24.92 -16.83 -8.29
C LEU A 341 -24.01 -15.73 -7.76
N VAL A 342 -22.77 -16.10 -7.41
CA VAL A 342 -21.71 -15.15 -7.03
C VAL A 342 -20.68 -15.10 -8.14
N VAL A 343 -20.60 -13.95 -8.81
CA VAL A 343 -19.72 -13.73 -9.98
C VAL A 343 -18.59 -12.78 -9.60
N VAL A 344 -17.37 -13.23 -9.78
CA VAL A 344 -16.16 -12.51 -9.39
C VAL A 344 -15.21 -12.40 -10.59
N PRO A 345 -14.89 -11.19 -11.07
CA PRO A 345 -13.88 -11.01 -12.10
C PRO A 345 -12.47 -11.26 -11.57
N GLU A 346 -11.64 -11.94 -12.35
CA GLU A 346 -10.22 -12.15 -12.04
C GLU A 346 -9.43 -10.83 -12.00
N SER A 347 -9.83 -9.86 -12.83
CA SER A 347 -9.16 -8.56 -12.94
C SER A 347 -9.16 -7.74 -11.64
N ASP A 348 -10.19 -7.91 -10.79
CA ASP A 348 -10.29 -7.26 -9.47
C ASP A 348 -9.08 -7.58 -8.57
N PHE A 349 -8.48 -8.76 -8.74
CA PHE A 349 -7.34 -9.24 -7.95
C PHE A 349 -6.04 -9.16 -8.75
N MET A 350 -6.11 -9.39 -10.06
CA MET A 350 -4.92 -9.44 -10.91
C MET A 350 -4.28 -8.08 -11.17
N GLU A 351 -4.97 -6.95 -10.95
CA GLU A 351 -4.39 -5.62 -11.14
C GLU A 351 -3.11 -5.42 -10.31
N GLN A 352 -3.18 -5.74 -9.01
CA GLN A 352 -2.06 -5.58 -8.09
C GLN A 352 -0.96 -6.63 -8.32
N ILE A 353 -1.35 -7.86 -8.69
CA ILE A 353 -0.42 -8.95 -9.01
C ILE A 353 0.32 -8.65 -10.33
N ASN A 354 -0.37 -8.12 -11.34
CA ASN A 354 0.23 -7.73 -12.60
C ASN A 354 1.18 -6.55 -12.41
N ALA A 355 0.83 -5.57 -11.56
CA ALA A 355 1.74 -4.49 -11.19
C ALA A 355 3.02 -5.03 -10.54
N ASN A 356 2.88 -5.91 -9.55
CA ASN A 356 4.03 -6.56 -8.90
C ASN A 356 4.82 -7.45 -9.85
N THR A 357 4.17 -8.14 -10.78
CA THR A 357 4.82 -8.96 -11.80
C THR A 357 5.62 -8.09 -12.77
N ARG A 358 5.09 -6.95 -13.20
CA ARG A 358 5.83 -5.98 -14.03
C ARG A 358 7.05 -5.43 -13.29
N THR A 359 6.90 -5.07 -12.03
CA THR A 359 8.02 -4.63 -11.18
C THR A 359 9.05 -5.74 -11.01
N THR A 360 8.62 -6.99 -10.78
CA THR A 360 9.49 -8.16 -10.67
C THR A 360 10.24 -8.42 -11.96
N ILE A 361 9.57 -8.35 -13.11
CA ILE A 361 10.20 -8.47 -14.43
C ILE A 361 11.19 -7.34 -14.67
N ALA A 362 10.86 -6.10 -14.29
CA ALA A 362 11.75 -4.94 -14.43
C ALA A 362 13.00 -5.09 -13.55
N LEU A 363 12.82 -5.46 -12.28
CA LEU A 363 13.92 -5.73 -11.34
C LEU A 363 14.77 -6.91 -11.83
N CYS A 364 14.15 -7.98 -12.32
CA CYS A 364 14.86 -9.12 -12.89
C CYS A 364 15.63 -8.75 -14.17
N SER A 365 15.05 -7.90 -15.02
CA SER A 365 15.73 -7.39 -16.22
C SER A 365 16.91 -6.51 -15.86
N LEU A 366 16.76 -5.67 -14.85
CA LEU A 366 17.83 -4.80 -14.34
C LEU A 366 18.93 -5.62 -13.64
N ALA A 367 18.55 -6.67 -12.89
CA ALA A 367 19.49 -7.63 -12.32
C ALA A 367 20.21 -8.44 -13.39
N LEU A 368 19.53 -8.85 -14.47
CA LEU A 368 20.15 -9.53 -15.61
C LEU A 368 21.14 -8.60 -16.33
N LEU A 369 20.79 -7.34 -16.56
CA LEU A 369 21.69 -6.34 -17.13
C LEU A 369 22.89 -6.10 -16.21
N GLY A 370 22.66 -5.93 -14.91
CA GLY A 370 23.71 -5.78 -13.91
C GLY A 370 24.64 -6.99 -13.85
N ALA A 371 24.10 -8.21 -13.83
CA ALA A 371 24.88 -9.43 -13.85
C ALA A 371 25.62 -9.65 -15.17
N THR A 372 25.05 -9.22 -16.30
CA THR A 372 25.73 -9.22 -17.60
C THR A 372 26.91 -8.25 -17.58
N LEU A 373 26.72 -7.04 -17.04
CA LEU A 373 27.76 -6.04 -16.91
C LEU A 373 28.88 -6.50 -15.96
N ILE A 374 28.52 -7.01 -14.78
CA ILE A 374 29.47 -7.60 -13.81
C ILE A 374 30.18 -8.80 -14.43
N GLY A 375 29.47 -9.66 -15.17
CA GLY A 375 30.04 -10.80 -15.90
C GLY A 375 31.05 -10.37 -16.97
N LEU A 376 30.76 -9.29 -17.70
CA LEU A 376 31.68 -8.69 -18.66
C LEU A 376 32.91 -8.08 -17.97
N LEU A 377 32.70 -7.34 -16.88
CA LEU A 377 33.77 -6.73 -16.08
C LEU A 377 34.67 -7.79 -15.43
N THR A 378 34.10 -8.84 -14.84
CA THR A 378 34.85 -9.97 -14.25
C THR A 378 35.56 -10.80 -15.31
N ALA A 379 34.94 -11.04 -16.47
CA ALA A 379 35.62 -11.67 -17.60
C ALA A 379 36.80 -10.83 -18.09
N GLN A 380 36.67 -9.50 -18.17
CA GLN A 380 37.81 -8.62 -18.47
C GLN A 380 38.86 -8.67 -17.36
N TRP A 381 38.43 -8.65 -16.10
CA TRP A 381 39.29 -8.67 -14.93
C TRP A 381 40.10 -9.96 -14.84
N ILE A 382 39.59 -11.11 -15.29
CA ILE A 382 40.30 -12.41 -15.26
C ILE A 382 41.07 -12.65 -16.58
N VAL A 383 40.47 -12.39 -17.73
CA VAL A 383 41.06 -12.71 -19.04
C VAL A 383 42.19 -11.77 -19.40
N LYS A 384 42.10 -10.46 -19.08
CA LYS A 384 43.16 -9.48 -19.40
C LYS A 384 44.49 -9.83 -18.72
N PRO A 385 44.54 -10.18 -17.42
CA PRO A 385 45.74 -10.70 -16.76
C PRO A 385 46.32 -11.98 -17.37
N ILE A 386 45.47 -12.95 -17.69
CA ILE A 386 45.91 -14.23 -18.27
C ILE A 386 46.49 -14.00 -19.68
N LEU A 387 45.88 -13.10 -20.46
CA LEU A 387 46.38 -12.72 -21.77
C LEU A 387 47.70 -11.95 -21.65
N GLN A 388 47.83 -11.05 -20.68
CA GLN A 388 49.08 -10.33 -20.39
C GLN A 388 50.21 -11.29 -19.97
N LEU A 389 49.92 -12.29 -19.13
CA LEU A 389 50.84 -13.38 -18.79
C LEU A 389 51.29 -14.16 -20.03
N ASN A 390 50.35 -14.52 -20.92
CA ASN A 390 50.65 -15.24 -22.16
C ASN A 390 51.50 -14.39 -23.14
N ILE A 391 51.20 -13.09 -23.26
CA ILE A 391 51.98 -12.15 -24.07
C ILE A 391 53.39 -11.97 -23.48
N ALA A 392 53.51 -11.79 -22.17
CA ALA A 392 54.79 -11.68 -21.47
C ALA A 392 55.65 -12.94 -21.63
N ALA A 393 55.04 -14.12 -21.49
CA ALA A 393 55.71 -15.40 -21.70
C ALA A 393 56.23 -15.56 -23.15
N LYS A 394 55.46 -15.12 -24.15
CA LYS A 394 55.91 -15.11 -25.55
C LYS A 394 57.03 -14.11 -25.81
N LYS A 395 57.02 -12.95 -25.16
CA LYS A 395 58.06 -11.91 -25.29
C LYS A 395 59.38 -12.32 -24.63
N ILE A 396 59.32 -12.91 -23.43
CA ILE A 396 60.50 -13.51 -22.77
C ILE A 396 61.11 -14.60 -23.65
N ALA A 397 60.30 -15.46 -24.26
CA ALA A 397 60.78 -16.49 -25.21
C ALA A 397 61.41 -15.91 -26.50
N GLN A 398 61.19 -14.63 -26.81
CA GLN A 398 61.76 -13.90 -27.95
C GLN A 398 62.99 -13.05 -27.56
N GLY A 399 63.48 -13.15 -26.32
CA GLY A 399 64.69 -12.48 -25.84
C GLY A 399 64.47 -11.19 -25.04
N ASP A 400 63.23 -10.87 -24.65
CA ASP A 400 62.86 -9.68 -23.86
C ASP A 400 62.64 -10.05 -22.38
N TRP A 401 63.73 -10.04 -21.59
CA TRP A 401 63.83 -10.62 -20.25
C TRP A 401 63.32 -9.70 -19.11
N GLU A 402 63.05 -8.42 -19.38
CA GLU A 402 62.55 -7.42 -18.41
C GLU A 402 61.04 -7.48 -18.15
N GLN A 403 60.32 -8.32 -18.90
CA GLN A 403 58.87 -8.44 -18.83
C GLN A 403 58.42 -8.98 -17.46
N LYS A 404 58.28 -8.07 -16.50
CA LYS A 404 57.59 -8.32 -15.24
C LYS A 404 56.10 -8.19 -15.48
N VAL A 405 55.41 -9.29 -15.26
CA VAL A 405 53.95 -9.33 -15.21
C VAL A 405 53.52 -8.72 -13.89
N ASN A 406 53.43 -7.39 -13.85
CA ASN A 406 53.04 -6.68 -12.64
C ASN A 406 51.52 -6.67 -12.49
N LEU A 407 50.99 -7.82 -12.09
CA LEU A 407 49.61 -7.95 -11.65
C LEU A 407 49.56 -7.61 -10.16
N LYS A 408 49.13 -6.38 -9.85
CA LYS A 408 48.79 -5.95 -8.48
C LYS A 408 47.51 -6.66 -8.03
N ARG A 409 47.62 -7.95 -7.79
CA ARG A 409 46.59 -8.83 -7.26
C ARG A 409 47.23 -9.70 -6.17
N GLU A 410 46.45 -10.02 -5.14
CA GLU A 410 46.90 -10.85 -4.02
C GLU A 410 46.32 -12.27 -4.07
N ASP A 411 45.49 -12.55 -5.07
CA ASP A 411 44.86 -13.85 -5.34
C ASP A 411 45.79 -14.82 -6.09
N GLU A 412 45.28 -15.98 -6.51
CA GLU A 412 46.04 -17.03 -7.19
C GLU A 412 46.64 -16.56 -8.52
N LEU A 413 46.01 -15.61 -9.22
CA LEU A 413 46.57 -14.99 -10.43
C LEU A 413 47.72 -14.04 -10.07
N GLY A 414 47.61 -13.33 -8.95
CA GLY A 414 48.69 -12.58 -8.33
C GLY A 414 49.86 -13.48 -7.88
N GLN A 415 49.58 -14.62 -7.26
CA GLN A 415 50.61 -15.61 -6.88
C GLN A 415 51.26 -16.24 -8.12
N LEU A 416 50.48 -16.61 -9.14
CA LEU A 416 51.01 -17.13 -10.40
C LEU A 416 51.87 -16.08 -11.12
N ALA A 417 51.46 -14.80 -11.09
CA ALA A 417 52.25 -13.69 -11.60
C ALA A 417 53.52 -13.47 -10.77
N LYS A 418 53.47 -13.62 -9.43
CA LYS A 418 54.64 -13.58 -8.55
C LYS A 418 55.60 -14.73 -8.82
N SER A 419 55.11 -15.96 -9.01
CA SER A 419 55.91 -17.14 -9.38
C SER A 419 56.50 -17.02 -10.79
N PHE A 420 55.72 -16.52 -11.77
CA PHE A 420 56.19 -16.22 -13.11
C PHE A 420 57.26 -15.11 -13.09
N ASN A 421 57.02 -14.04 -12.33
CA ASN A 421 57.99 -12.98 -12.10
C ASN A 421 59.21 -13.48 -11.34
N SER A 422 59.09 -14.47 -10.46
CA SER A 422 60.23 -15.08 -9.78
C SER A 422 61.09 -15.92 -10.73
N MET A 423 60.45 -16.66 -11.64
CA MET A 423 61.14 -17.42 -12.71
C MET A 423 61.81 -16.46 -13.72
N ALA A 424 61.11 -15.40 -14.13
CA ALA A 424 61.64 -14.32 -14.97
C ALA A 424 62.72 -13.52 -14.25
N LYS A 425 62.59 -13.32 -12.93
CA LYS A 425 63.59 -12.67 -12.06
C LYS A 425 64.83 -13.52 -11.87
N GLN A 426 64.74 -14.86 -11.80
CA GLN A 426 65.92 -15.72 -11.77
C GLN A 426 66.68 -15.71 -13.11
N LEU A 427 65.96 -15.69 -14.25
CA LEU A 427 66.58 -15.49 -15.55
C LEU A 427 67.15 -14.07 -15.72
N LYS A 428 66.44 -13.05 -15.22
CA LYS A 428 66.87 -11.65 -15.18
C LYS A 428 68.06 -11.48 -14.24
N GLU A 429 68.12 -12.11 -13.05
CA GLU A 429 69.22 -12.02 -12.06
C GLU A 429 70.56 -12.43 -12.68
N SER A 430 70.55 -13.43 -13.57
CA SER A 430 71.70 -13.80 -14.39
C SER A 430 72.15 -12.70 -15.39
N PHE A 431 71.25 -11.79 -15.77
CA PHE A 431 71.50 -10.59 -16.60
C PHE A 431 71.66 -9.29 -15.78
N THR A 432 71.07 -9.18 -14.58
CA THR A 432 71.04 -7.98 -13.72
C THR A 432 72.33 -7.80 -12.93
N ILE A 433 73.15 -8.85 -12.78
CA ILE A 433 74.54 -8.66 -12.33
C ILE A 433 75.30 -7.70 -13.25
N LEU A 434 74.89 -7.62 -14.53
CA LEU A 434 75.45 -6.71 -15.53
C LEU A 434 74.80 -5.31 -15.51
N GLU A 435 73.57 -5.18 -15.01
CA GLU A 435 72.71 -3.98 -15.06
C GLU A 435 72.70 -3.20 -13.73
N ALA A 436 73.02 -3.86 -12.61
CA ALA A 436 73.15 -3.29 -11.27
C ALA A 436 74.21 -2.16 -11.15
N LYS A 437 75.10 -2.05 -12.15
CA LYS A 437 76.08 -0.96 -12.28
C LYS A 437 75.50 0.31 -12.93
N ASN A 438 74.33 0.21 -13.57
CA ASN A 438 73.69 1.27 -14.35
C ASN A 438 72.48 1.88 -13.59
N GLU A 439 71.79 1.09 -12.77
CA GLU A 439 70.59 1.51 -11.99
C GLU A 439 70.87 2.49 -10.83
N GLU A 440 72.09 2.55 -10.29
CA GLU A 440 72.44 3.50 -9.22
C GLU A 440 72.36 4.98 -9.69
N LEU A 441 72.63 5.23 -10.98
CA LEU A 441 72.53 6.55 -11.60
C LEU A 441 71.08 6.97 -11.91
N GLN A 442 70.19 6.03 -12.21
CA GLN A 442 68.77 6.30 -12.56
C GLN A 442 67.89 6.52 -11.33
N HIS A 443 68.19 5.85 -10.21
CA HIS A 443 67.45 6.01 -8.96
C HIS A 443 67.61 7.42 -8.33
N LEU A 444 68.71 8.11 -8.63
CA LEU A 444 68.96 9.51 -8.24
C LEU A 444 68.12 10.51 -9.04
N ASP A 445 67.76 10.20 -10.29
CA ASP A 445 66.99 11.10 -11.16
C ASP A 445 65.48 10.98 -10.90
N GLN A 446 64.96 9.77 -10.61
CA GLN A 446 63.56 9.55 -10.23
C GLN A 446 63.17 10.20 -8.90
N LEU A 447 64.07 10.17 -7.90
CA LEU A 447 63.86 10.88 -6.64
C LEU A 447 63.80 12.40 -6.84
N LYS A 448 64.50 12.95 -7.84
CA LYS A 448 64.48 14.37 -8.19
C LYS A 448 63.12 14.80 -8.77
N ASP A 449 62.52 13.97 -9.62
CA ASP A 449 61.25 14.27 -10.28
C ASP A 449 60.05 14.12 -9.32
N GLU A 450 60.06 13.10 -8.46
CA GLU A 450 59.04 12.90 -7.42
C GLU A 450 59.12 13.99 -6.34
N PHE A 451 60.34 14.44 -6.00
CA PHE A 451 60.57 15.60 -5.14
C PHE A 451 60.00 16.89 -5.74
N LEU A 452 60.20 17.16 -7.03
CA LEU A 452 59.70 18.39 -7.68
C LEU A 452 58.15 18.42 -7.78
N ALA A 453 57.52 17.28 -8.06
CA ALA A 453 56.06 17.18 -8.20
C ALA A 453 55.33 17.31 -6.84
N ASN A 454 55.79 16.60 -5.81
CA ASN A 454 55.20 16.68 -4.47
C ASN A 454 55.44 18.05 -3.83
N THR A 455 56.65 18.61 -3.95
CA THR A 455 56.97 19.95 -3.42
C THR A 455 56.12 21.02 -4.10
N SER A 456 55.79 20.89 -5.38
CA SER A 456 54.93 21.86 -6.07
C SER A 456 53.48 21.84 -5.60
N HIS A 457 52.94 20.66 -5.28
CA HIS A 457 51.60 20.54 -4.72
C HIS A 457 51.55 21.04 -3.27
N GLU A 458 52.59 20.74 -2.49
CA GLU A 458 52.78 21.23 -1.12
C GLU A 458 53.09 22.73 -1.05
N LEU A 459 53.63 23.34 -2.10
CA LEU A 459 53.81 24.79 -2.20
C LEU A 459 52.54 25.51 -2.67
N ARG A 460 51.73 24.90 -3.54
CA ARG A 460 50.51 25.51 -4.09
C ARG A 460 49.39 25.65 -3.06
N THR A 461 49.23 24.66 -2.19
CA THR A 461 48.21 24.64 -1.13
C THR A 461 48.35 25.81 -0.13
N PRO A 462 49.53 26.06 0.48
CA PRO A 462 49.72 27.23 1.34
C PRO A 462 49.69 28.54 0.56
N LEU A 463 50.16 28.58 -0.71
CA LEU A 463 50.09 29.80 -1.53
C LEU A 463 48.64 30.23 -1.79
N ASN A 464 47.77 29.29 -2.14
CA ASN A 464 46.35 29.56 -2.37
C ASN A 464 45.64 29.97 -1.06
N GLY A 465 46.05 29.42 0.08
CA GLY A 465 45.61 29.87 1.40
C GLY A 465 46.02 31.31 1.71
N ILE A 466 47.28 31.68 1.44
CA ILE A 466 47.79 33.04 1.64
C ILE A 466 47.08 34.04 0.71
N ILE A 467 46.86 33.67 -0.56
CA ILE A 467 46.11 34.50 -1.52
C ILE A 467 44.66 34.65 -1.08
N GLY A 468 43.98 33.55 -0.71
CA GLY A 468 42.57 33.58 -0.30
C GLY A 468 42.34 34.34 1.02
N ILE A 469 43.26 34.25 1.97
CA ILE A 469 43.21 35.05 3.21
C ILE A 469 43.48 36.52 2.91
N ALA A 470 44.48 36.84 2.08
CA ALA A 470 44.77 38.22 1.70
C ALA A 470 43.59 38.85 0.93
N GLU A 471 42.96 38.13 0.00
CA GLU A 471 41.79 38.57 -0.77
C GLU A 471 40.55 38.69 0.11
N SER A 472 40.27 37.73 0.99
CA SER A 472 39.14 37.81 1.93
C SER A 472 39.27 38.98 2.91
N LEU A 473 40.49 39.36 3.29
CA LEU A 473 40.76 40.55 4.10
C LEU A 473 40.58 41.84 3.28
N ILE A 474 41.05 41.87 2.02
CA ILE A 474 40.81 42.99 1.08
C ILE A 474 39.31 43.20 0.84
N ASP A 475 38.54 42.11 0.76
CA ASP A 475 37.08 42.10 0.50
C ASP A 475 36.23 42.36 1.77
N GLY A 476 36.87 42.63 2.93
CA GLY A 476 36.20 43.18 4.11
C GLY A 476 35.71 42.18 5.15
N ALA A 477 36.17 40.92 5.14
CA ALA A 477 35.74 39.89 6.10
C ALA A 477 36.01 40.22 7.59
N THR A 478 36.86 41.20 7.88
CA THR A 478 37.18 41.66 9.24
C THR A 478 36.91 43.16 9.49
N GLY A 479 36.15 43.82 8.61
CA GLY A 479 35.86 45.26 8.66
C GLY A 479 36.79 46.14 7.80
N ASP A 480 36.61 47.46 7.85
CA ASP A 480 37.32 48.42 6.99
C ASP A 480 38.83 48.49 7.30
N LEU A 481 39.67 48.18 6.31
CA LEU A 481 41.13 48.21 6.41
C LEU A 481 41.72 49.55 5.94
N SER A 482 42.83 49.98 6.55
CA SER A 482 43.49 51.22 6.14
C SER A 482 44.06 51.13 4.71
N PRO A 483 44.10 52.24 3.94
CA PRO A 483 44.58 52.23 2.54
C PRO A 483 45.99 51.65 2.35
N GLN A 484 46.88 51.87 3.32
CA GLN A 484 48.23 51.32 3.32
C GLN A 484 48.25 49.81 3.59
N THR A 485 47.33 49.31 4.43
CA THR A 485 47.18 47.88 4.71
C THR A 485 46.60 47.17 3.49
N ASN A 486 45.60 47.76 2.84
CA ASN A 486 45.00 47.23 1.63
C ASN A 486 46.03 47.19 0.47
N GLY A 487 46.84 48.25 0.30
CA GLY A 487 47.93 48.27 -0.67
C GLY A 487 48.99 47.19 -0.43
N ASN A 488 49.37 46.94 0.84
CA ASN A 488 50.30 45.88 1.19
C ASN A 488 49.70 44.48 0.95
N LEU A 489 48.42 44.27 1.30
CA LEU A 489 47.71 43.01 1.05
C LEU A 489 47.56 42.74 -0.46
N ALA A 490 47.26 43.76 -1.26
CA ALA A 490 47.20 43.64 -2.72
C ALA A 490 48.58 43.29 -3.30
N MET A 491 49.67 43.85 -2.76
CA MET A 491 51.04 43.47 -3.14
C MET A 491 51.37 42.01 -2.77
N ILE A 492 50.89 41.54 -1.61
CA ILE A 492 51.06 40.15 -1.16
C ILE A 492 50.28 39.21 -2.09
N ALA A 493 49.02 39.51 -2.42
CA ALA A 493 48.21 38.71 -3.33
C ALA A 493 48.82 38.66 -4.75
N ALA A 494 49.28 39.80 -5.27
CA ALA A 494 49.94 39.88 -6.58
C ALA A 494 51.27 39.09 -6.62
N SER A 495 52.08 39.17 -5.56
CA SER A 495 53.31 38.36 -5.44
C SER A 495 52.99 36.87 -5.32
N GLY A 496 51.93 36.50 -4.59
CA GLY A 496 51.44 35.13 -4.48
C GLY A 496 51.04 34.56 -5.84
N ARG A 497 50.24 35.29 -6.63
CA ARG A 497 49.86 34.84 -7.99
C ARG A 497 51.07 34.66 -8.91
N ARG A 498 52.05 35.57 -8.84
CA ARG A 498 53.28 35.50 -9.64
C ARG A 498 54.12 34.26 -9.28
N LEU A 499 54.25 33.95 -7.99
CA LEU A 499 54.92 32.72 -7.52
C LEU A 499 54.17 31.46 -7.97
N SER A 500 52.83 31.46 -7.94
CA SER A 500 52.02 30.34 -8.40
C SER A 500 52.24 30.02 -9.88
N SER A 501 52.26 31.05 -10.74
CA SER A 501 52.56 30.91 -12.17
C SER A 501 53.97 30.39 -12.42
N LEU A 502 54.96 30.87 -11.67
CA LEU A 502 56.37 30.47 -11.84
C LEU A 502 56.58 29.00 -11.47
N VAL A 503 55.90 28.53 -10.41
CA VAL A 503 55.86 27.12 -10.01
C VAL A 503 55.18 26.27 -11.09
N GLY A 504 54.13 26.80 -11.73
CA GLY A 504 53.48 26.18 -12.90
C GLY A 504 54.46 25.97 -14.06
N ASP A 505 55.14 27.02 -14.50
CA ASP A 505 56.05 26.99 -15.65
C ASP A 505 57.24 26.03 -15.46
N ILE A 506 57.79 25.96 -14.24
CA ILE A 506 58.90 25.04 -13.89
C ILE A 506 58.44 23.58 -13.97
N LEU A 507 57.20 23.30 -13.56
CA LEU A 507 56.65 21.95 -13.56
C LEU A 507 56.29 21.47 -14.98
N ASP A 508 55.78 22.37 -15.81
CA ASP A 508 55.53 22.09 -17.23
C ASP A 508 56.83 21.78 -17.98
N PHE A 509 57.90 22.56 -17.74
CA PHE A 509 59.23 22.28 -18.29
C PHE A 509 59.78 20.91 -17.86
N SER A 510 59.63 20.54 -16.59
CA SER A 510 60.07 19.24 -16.07
C SER A 510 59.31 18.07 -16.70
N LYS A 511 58.01 18.22 -16.98
CA LYS A 511 57.18 17.18 -17.62
C LYS A 511 57.49 17.03 -19.11
N LEU A 512 57.76 18.14 -19.81
CA LEU A 512 58.10 18.15 -21.23
C LEU A 512 59.45 17.45 -21.50
N ARG A 513 60.44 17.62 -20.61
CA ARG A 513 61.79 17.04 -20.78
C ARG A 513 61.81 15.50 -20.78
N HIS A 514 60.77 14.88 -20.21
CA HIS A 514 60.61 13.43 -20.11
C HIS A 514 59.59 12.84 -21.10
N GLN A 515 59.12 13.62 -22.09
CA GLN A 515 58.18 13.22 -23.15
C GLN A 515 56.80 12.68 -22.67
N ASN A 516 56.37 12.99 -21.45
CA ASN A 516 55.13 12.47 -20.85
C ASN A 516 53.85 13.26 -21.21
N ILE A 517 53.85 14.01 -22.33
CA ILE A 517 52.66 14.76 -22.79
C ILE A 517 52.14 14.09 -24.06
N GLU A 518 50.99 13.43 -23.95
CA GLU A 518 50.20 12.96 -25.09
C GLU A 518 49.33 14.12 -25.60
N LEU A 519 49.41 14.43 -26.91
CA LEU A 519 48.62 15.48 -27.54
C LEU A 519 47.27 14.92 -28.01
N GLU A 520 46.17 15.63 -27.73
CA GLU A 520 44.85 15.29 -28.24
C GLU A 520 44.62 15.96 -29.60
N LEU A 521 45.21 15.37 -30.65
CA LEU A 521 45.14 15.89 -32.01
C LEU A 521 43.73 15.76 -32.59
N ARG A 522 43.16 16.86 -33.05
CA ARG A 522 41.88 16.91 -33.77
C ARG A 522 41.90 17.92 -34.92
N PRO A 523 40.98 17.85 -35.89
CA PRO A 523 40.87 18.86 -36.96
C PRO A 523 40.42 20.20 -36.38
N LEU A 524 41.26 21.23 -36.50
CA LEU A 524 41.05 22.56 -35.93
C LEU A 524 41.13 23.67 -36.98
N ASP A 525 40.26 24.66 -36.82
CA ASP A 525 40.30 25.90 -37.59
C ASP A 525 41.33 26.86 -36.96
N ILE A 526 42.47 27.00 -37.64
CA ILE A 526 43.57 27.86 -37.19
C ILE A 526 43.14 29.32 -37.10
N ARG A 527 42.28 29.79 -38.00
CA ARG A 527 41.85 31.20 -38.00
C ARG A 527 41.06 31.51 -36.74
N ALA A 528 40.12 30.63 -36.37
CA ALA A 528 39.29 30.81 -35.18
C ALA A 528 40.13 30.86 -33.88
N ILE A 529 41.17 30.02 -33.79
CA ILE A 529 42.08 30.00 -32.64
C ILE A 529 42.91 31.29 -32.58
N VAL A 530 43.46 31.74 -33.70
CA VAL A 530 44.20 33.01 -33.77
C VAL A 530 43.30 34.19 -33.42
N ASP A 531 42.04 34.21 -33.90
CA ASP A 531 41.08 35.27 -33.56
C ASP A 531 40.79 35.32 -32.05
N ALA A 532 40.59 34.16 -31.40
CA ALA A 532 40.40 34.08 -29.96
C ALA A 532 41.62 34.62 -29.18
N VAL A 533 42.84 34.25 -29.58
CA VAL A 533 44.07 34.70 -28.92
C VAL A 533 44.33 36.20 -29.16
N CYS A 534 44.02 36.73 -30.34
CA CYS A 534 44.10 38.16 -30.64
C CYS A 534 43.14 38.97 -29.75
N ILE A 535 41.89 38.51 -29.56
CA ILE A 535 40.93 39.15 -28.65
C ILE A 535 41.45 39.17 -27.22
N LEU A 536 41.97 38.04 -26.74
CA LEU A 536 42.55 37.96 -25.39
C LEU A 536 43.78 38.86 -25.22
N SER A 537 44.54 39.10 -26.30
CA SER A 537 45.76 39.92 -26.27
C SER A 537 45.51 41.42 -26.45
N GLN A 538 44.27 41.84 -26.73
CA GLN A 538 43.92 43.23 -27.05
C GLN A 538 44.19 44.21 -25.89
N HIS A 539 44.12 43.74 -24.64
CA HIS A 539 44.43 44.57 -23.46
C HIS A 539 45.93 44.90 -23.33
N LEU A 540 46.82 44.09 -23.94
CA LEU A 540 48.27 44.28 -23.86
C LEU A 540 48.77 45.42 -24.77
N ILE A 541 47.92 45.90 -25.69
CA ILE A 541 48.23 46.99 -26.63
C ILE A 541 47.49 48.29 -26.32
N THR A 542 46.65 48.34 -25.27
CA THR A 542 45.77 49.49 -24.94
C THR A 542 46.53 50.81 -24.71
N HIS A 543 47.84 50.76 -24.44
CA HIS A 543 48.71 51.93 -24.27
C HIS A 543 49.87 51.99 -25.29
N LYS A 544 49.81 51.21 -26.38
CA LYS A 544 50.84 51.15 -27.43
C LYS A 544 50.22 51.49 -28.79
N ASN A 545 50.97 52.17 -29.67
CA ASN A 545 50.53 52.45 -31.05
C ASN A 545 50.80 51.23 -31.95
N LEU A 546 50.17 50.10 -31.61
CA LEU A 546 50.43 48.78 -32.18
C LEU A 546 49.13 48.13 -32.64
N HIS A 547 49.10 47.58 -33.85
CA HIS A 547 47.94 46.86 -34.38
C HIS A 547 48.23 45.37 -34.57
N ILE A 548 47.27 44.52 -34.18
CA ILE A 548 47.34 43.08 -34.41
C ILE A 548 46.41 42.74 -35.58
N ILE A 549 46.93 42.05 -36.60
CA ILE A 549 46.21 41.74 -37.83
C ILE A 549 46.27 40.23 -38.11
N ASN A 550 45.10 39.58 -38.17
CA ASN A 550 44.98 38.20 -38.64
C ASN A 550 44.67 38.19 -40.15
N ARG A 551 45.62 37.71 -40.96
CA ARG A 551 45.50 37.59 -42.42
C ARG A 551 45.20 36.17 -42.93
N ILE A 552 44.93 35.22 -42.03
CA ILE A 552 44.58 33.85 -42.44
C ILE A 552 43.23 33.85 -43.14
N SER A 553 43.10 33.24 -44.32
CA SER A 553 41.84 33.20 -45.07
C SER A 553 40.72 32.50 -44.29
N VAL A 554 39.46 32.96 -44.43
CA VAL A 554 38.28 32.26 -43.85
C VAL A 554 38.17 30.85 -44.41
N ASP A 555 38.66 30.65 -45.64
CA ASP A 555 38.61 29.37 -46.33
C ASP A 555 39.85 28.49 -46.16
N PHE A 556 40.72 28.79 -45.20
CA PHE A 556 41.94 28.03 -44.98
C PHE A 556 41.66 26.57 -44.51
N PRO A 557 42.49 25.56 -44.87
CA PRO A 557 42.29 24.18 -44.45
C PRO A 557 42.46 23.97 -42.94
N LEU A 558 41.82 22.92 -42.40
CA LEU A 558 41.95 22.53 -41.00
C LEU A 558 43.32 21.88 -40.72
N ALA A 559 43.93 22.24 -39.59
CA ALA A 559 45.14 21.61 -39.10
C ALA A 559 44.81 20.48 -38.12
N GLU A 560 45.61 19.42 -38.10
CA GLU A 560 45.50 18.35 -37.11
C GLU A 560 46.36 18.69 -35.89
N ALA A 561 45.76 19.27 -34.85
CA ALA A 561 46.47 19.79 -33.68
C ALA A 561 45.66 19.69 -32.38
N ASP A 562 46.30 19.90 -31.24
CA ASP A 562 45.66 20.04 -29.93
C ASP A 562 45.31 21.52 -29.68
N GLU A 563 44.03 21.81 -29.42
CA GLU A 563 43.51 23.19 -29.34
C GLU A 563 44.15 23.97 -28.18
N ASN A 564 44.28 23.36 -27.01
CA ASN A 564 44.78 24.04 -25.82
C ASN A 564 46.28 24.32 -25.94
N ARG A 565 47.04 23.36 -26.48
CA ARG A 565 48.48 23.53 -26.71
C ARG A 565 48.78 24.50 -27.83
N LEU A 566 47.94 24.52 -28.85
CA LEU A 566 48.08 25.47 -29.95
C LEU A 566 47.73 26.90 -29.53
N GLN A 567 46.69 27.09 -28.69
CA GLN A 567 46.42 28.38 -28.05
C GLN A 567 47.62 28.85 -27.22
N GLN A 568 48.26 27.95 -26.46
CA GLN A 568 49.47 28.26 -25.68
C GLN A 568 50.65 28.71 -26.56
N ILE A 569 50.90 28.02 -27.67
CA ILE A 569 51.92 28.41 -28.67
C ILE A 569 51.64 29.82 -29.19
N PHE A 570 50.39 30.08 -29.63
CA PHE A 570 50.01 31.39 -30.16
C PHE A 570 50.11 32.50 -29.11
N TYR A 571 49.62 32.27 -27.89
CA TYR A 571 49.68 33.24 -26.81
C TYR A 571 51.13 33.63 -26.48
N ASN A 572 52.05 32.66 -26.47
CA ASN A 572 53.47 32.91 -26.24
C ASN A 572 54.13 33.71 -27.38
N LEU A 573 53.88 33.34 -28.65
CA LEU A 573 54.50 33.99 -29.81
C LEU A 573 53.92 35.39 -30.06
N ILE A 574 52.60 35.55 -29.99
CA ILE A 574 51.92 36.85 -30.14
C ILE A 574 52.25 37.75 -28.94
N GLY A 575 52.28 37.20 -27.72
CA GLY A 575 52.70 37.91 -26.52
C GLY A 575 54.13 38.45 -26.63
N ASN A 576 55.06 37.65 -27.15
CA ASN A 576 56.44 38.10 -27.42
C ASN A 576 56.48 39.18 -28.51
N ALA A 577 55.76 39.02 -29.61
CA ALA A 577 55.67 40.02 -30.67
C ALA A 577 55.15 41.38 -30.14
N ILE A 578 54.10 41.38 -29.31
CA ILE A 578 53.56 42.60 -28.67
C ILE A 578 54.56 43.21 -27.68
N LYS A 579 55.24 42.35 -26.92
CA LYS A 579 56.21 42.78 -25.90
C LYS A 579 57.38 43.55 -26.54
N PHE A 580 57.91 43.05 -27.65
CA PHE A 580 59.11 43.59 -28.31
C PHE A 580 58.84 44.55 -29.49
N THR A 581 57.56 44.88 -29.72
CA THR A 581 57.15 45.90 -30.69
C THR A 581 56.50 47.08 -29.95
N PRO A 582 57.21 48.21 -29.76
CA PRO A 582 56.66 49.38 -29.09
C PRO A 582 55.54 50.06 -29.90
N GLU A 583 55.73 50.16 -31.22
CA GLU A 583 54.79 50.73 -32.20
C GLU A 583 54.90 49.97 -33.53
N GLY A 584 53.80 49.89 -34.31
CA GLY A 584 53.78 49.21 -35.60
C GLY A 584 52.71 48.12 -35.72
N ILE A 585 53.04 46.98 -36.35
CA ILE A 585 52.07 45.92 -36.67
C ILE A 585 52.62 44.55 -36.25
N VAL A 586 51.76 43.74 -35.64
CA VAL A 586 51.94 42.29 -35.49
C VAL A 586 50.96 41.58 -36.42
N GLU A 587 51.48 40.88 -37.40
CA GLU A 587 50.70 40.22 -38.45
C GLU A 587 50.82 38.70 -38.36
N ILE A 588 49.69 38.00 -38.37
CA ILE A 588 49.60 36.54 -38.38
C ILE A 588 49.08 36.10 -39.75
N SER A 589 49.81 35.22 -40.44
CA SER A 589 49.43 34.69 -41.75
C SER A 589 49.70 33.19 -41.83
N ALA A 590 49.08 32.50 -42.79
CA ALA A 590 49.30 31.08 -43.00
C ALA A 590 49.27 30.72 -44.49
N ILE A 591 50.15 29.79 -44.89
CA ILE A 591 50.27 29.27 -46.26
C ILE A 591 50.40 27.74 -46.24
N ILE A 592 50.14 27.09 -47.38
CA ILE A 592 50.29 25.64 -47.53
C ILE A 592 51.62 25.35 -48.24
N LEU A 593 52.46 24.50 -47.63
CA LEU A 593 53.72 24.05 -48.20
C LEU A 593 53.63 22.57 -48.62
N PRO A 594 54.05 22.21 -49.85
CA PRO A 594 54.19 20.81 -50.25
C PRO A 594 55.46 20.20 -49.65
N LYS A 595 55.35 19.08 -48.91
CA LYS A 595 56.50 18.34 -48.33
C LYS A 595 56.38 16.84 -48.66
N GLY A 596 56.97 16.43 -49.79
CA GLY A 596 56.91 15.03 -50.26
C GLY A 596 55.49 14.62 -50.69
N ASN A 597 54.99 13.46 -50.22
CA ASN A 597 53.65 12.95 -50.53
C ASN A 597 52.52 13.55 -49.65
N LYS A 598 52.81 14.51 -48.77
CA LYS A 598 51.81 15.17 -47.90
C LYS A 598 52.00 16.70 -47.90
N SER A 599 50.91 17.44 -47.71
CA SER A 599 50.93 18.92 -47.58
C SER A 599 50.94 19.34 -46.10
N GLN A 600 51.68 20.39 -45.75
CA GLN A 600 51.74 20.97 -44.40
C GLN A 600 51.27 22.43 -44.40
N ILE A 601 50.75 22.90 -43.27
CA ILE A 601 50.43 24.32 -43.03
C ILE A 601 51.66 24.98 -42.41
N ALA A 602 52.08 26.12 -42.94
CA ALA A 602 53.07 27.00 -42.32
C ALA A 602 52.37 28.27 -41.84
N ILE A 603 52.49 28.56 -40.55
CA ILE A 603 51.91 29.73 -39.89
C ILE A 603 53.05 30.67 -39.50
N THR A 604 52.91 31.94 -39.86
CA THR A 604 53.92 32.97 -39.68
C THR A 604 53.37 34.10 -38.82
N ILE A 605 54.05 34.40 -37.71
CA ILE A 605 53.82 35.58 -36.87
C ILE A 605 54.96 36.54 -37.16
N SER A 606 54.64 37.70 -37.74
CA SER A 606 55.60 38.74 -38.11
C SER A 606 55.35 39.99 -37.27
N ASP A 607 56.39 40.55 -36.70
CA ASP A 607 56.36 41.83 -35.99
C ASP A 607 57.29 42.85 -36.66
N THR A 608 56.99 44.13 -36.50
CA THR A 608 57.84 45.25 -36.93
C THR A 608 58.67 45.83 -35.77
N GLY A 609 59.02 44.99 -34.80
CA GLY A 609 59.69 45.38 -33.56
C GLY A 609 61.20 45.56 -33.69
N ILE A 610 61.89 45.52 -32.56
CA ILE A 610 63.33 45.81 -32.46
C ILE A 610 64.24 44.79 -33.20
N GLY A 611 63.71 43.63 -33.58
CA GLY A 611 64.45 42.53 -34.19
C GLY A 611 65.38 41.80 -33.21
N ILE A 612 65.94 40.67 -33.67
CA ILE A 612 66.82 39.78 -32.91
C ILE A 612 68.20 39.74 -33.58
N PRO A 613 69.32 39.93 -32.84
CA PRO A 613 70.66 39.83 -33.40
C PRO A 613 70.98 38.45 -33.98
N THR A 614 71.65 38.41 -35.14
CA THR A 614 71.95 37.16 -35.88
C THR A 614 72.73 36.14 -35.06
N ASN A 615 73.60 36.59 -34.15
CA ASN A 615 74.38 35.71 -33.27
C ASN A 615 73.56 35.09 -32.12
N LYS A 616 72.28 35.46 -31.98
CA LYS A 616 71.38 34.92 -30.93
C LYS A 616 70.27 34.05 -31.49
N LEU A 617 70.06 33.99 -32.81
CA LEU A 617 68.93 33.28 -33.42
C LEU A 617 68.91 31.77 -33.09
N ASP A 618 70.07 31.14 -32.94
CA ASP A 618 70.15 29.71 -32.58
C ASP A 618 69.91 29.46 -31.09
N ARG A 619 70.14 30.48 -30.26
CA ARG A 619 70.18 30.36 -28.80
C ARG A 619 68.90 30.81 -28.09
N ILE A 620 68.04 31.60 -28.73
CA ILE A 620 66.75 32.04 -28.15
C ILE A 620 65.79 30.90 -27.78
N PHE A 621 66.03 29.69 -28.30
CA PHE A 621 65.25 28.51 -27.97
C PHE A 621 65.88 27.68 -26.82
N GLU A 622 67.07 28.02 -26.35
CA GLU A 622 67.72 27.40 -25.18
C GLU A 622 67.04 27.82 -23.87
N SER A 623 67.00 26.92 -22.90
CA SER A 623 66.28 27.14 -21.64
C SER A 623 66.98 28.19 -20.78
N PHE A 624 66.18 29.09 -20.17
CA PHE A 624 66.64 30.15 -19.28
C PHE A 624 67.50 31.23 -19.93
N GLU A 625 67.57 31.28 -21.27
CA GLU A 625 68.31 32.32 -21.96
C GLU A 625 67.50 33.64 -22.00
N GLN A 626 68.13 34.74 -21.57
CA GLN A 626 67.55 36.09 -21.57
C GLN A 626 68.51 37.05 -22.27
N GLY A 627 68.00 38.06 -22.99
CA GLY A 627 68.84 39.02 -23.70
C GLY A 627 69.61 39.94 -22.75
N GLU A 628 70.95 39.90 -22.76
CA GLU A 628 71.77 40.87 -22.01
C GLU A 628 71.76 42.28 -22.63
N GLY A 629 71.49 43.28 -21.78
CA GLY A 629 71.47 44.71 -22.12
C GLY A 629 70.51 45.49 -21.20
N SER A 630 70.59 46.83 -21.18
CA SER A 630 69.75 47.74 -20.36
C SER A 630 68.23 47.54 -20.50
N THR A 631 67.79 46.78 -21.50
CA THR A 631 66.40 46.33 -21.73
C THR A 631 65.96 45.15 -20.83
N ALA A 632 66.89 44.45 -20.17
CA ALA A 632 66.58 43.30 -19.30
C ALA A 632 65.90 43.70 -17.97
N ARG A 633 66.04 44.95 -17.52
CA ARG A 633 65.43 45.43 -16.27
C ARG A 633 63.99 45.93 -16.42
N GLU A 634 63.56 46.34 -17.62
CA GLU A 634 62.21 46.88 -17.82
C GLU A 634 61.16 45.81 -18.16
N TYR A 635 61.55 44.65 -18.73
CA TYR A 635 60.57 43.69 -19.28
C TYR A 635 60.87 42.22 -18.93
N GLY A 636 61.17 41.92 -17.67
CA GLY A 636 61.55 40.57 -17.20
C GLY A 636 60.54 39.44 -17.54
N GLY A 637 61.06 38.28 -17.96
CA GLY A 637 60.30 37.04 -18.20
C GLY A 637 61.16 35.80 -17.87
N THR A 638 60.58 34.60 -17.77
CA THR A 638 61.24 33.39 -17.23
C THR A 638 62.29 32.75 -18.15
N GLY A 639 62.32 33.10 -19.44
CA GLY A 639 63.23 32.49 -20.42
C GLY A 639 62.86 31.05 -20.80
N LEU A 640 61.66 30.58 -20.44
CA LEU A 640 61.19 29.21 -20.71
C LEU A 640 60.13 29.12 -21.82
N GLY A 641 59.44 30.23 -22.11
CA GLY A 641 58.29 30.23 -23.04
C GLY A 641 58.63 29.79 -24.47
N LEU A 642 59.77 30.24 -25.03
CA LEU A 642 60.17 29.86 -26.40
C LEU A 642 60.67 28.41 -26.48
N THR A 643 61.36 27.91 -25.45
CA THR A 643 61.76 26.51 -25.36
C THR A 643 60.54 25.58 -25.29
N ILE A 644 59.54 25.92 -24.46
CA ILE A 644 58.28 25.18 -24.36
C ILE A 644 57.53 25.21 -25.69
N THR A 645 57.44 26.38 -26.33
CA THR A 645 56.82 26.52 -27.65
C THR A 645 57.48 25.62 -28.70
N LYS A 646 58.82 25.60 -28.77
CA LYS A 646 59.55 24.73 -29.71
C LYS A 646 59.24 23.25 -29.50
N GLN A 647 59.29 22.78 -28.24
CA GLN A 647 59.00 21.38 -27.92
C GLN A 647 57.54 21.01 -28.21
N LEU A 648 56.58 21.88 -27.94
CA LEU A 648 55.17 21.62 -28.27
C LEU A 648 54.98 21.53 -29.79
N ILE A 649 55.65 22.36 -30.58
CA ILE A 649 55.59 22.30 -32.05
C ILE A 649 56.20 21.00 -32.58
N GLU A 650 57.34 20.57 -32.03
CA GLU A 650 57.98 19.29 -32.39
C GLU A 650 57.10 18.09 -32.04
N LEU A 651 56.38 18.13 -30.90
CA LEU A 651 55.40 17.10 -30.53
C LEU A 651 54.21 17.07 -31.51
N HIS A 652 53.81 18.22 -32.07
CA HIS A 652 52.84 18.31 -33.17
C HIS A 652 53.42 17.88 -34.54
N ARG A 653 54.66 17.37 -34.58
CA ARG A 653 55.39 17.00 -35.80
C ARG A 653 55.65 18.18 -36.73
N GLY A 654 55.73 19.37 -36.13
CA GLY A 654 56.09 20.62 -36.75
C GLY A 654 57.54 21.00 -36.51
N GLU A 655 57.99 22.00 -37.24
CA GLU A 655 59.28 22.67 -37.06
C GLU A 655 59.02 24.18 -36.92
N ILE A 656 59.79 24.87 -36.08
CA ILE A 656 59.78 26.34 -35.94
C ILE A 656 61.10 26.93 -36.42
N THR A 657 61.01 27.98 -37.22
CA THR A 657 62.14 28.77 -37.72
C THR A 657 61.92 30.24 -37.40
N VAL A 658 63.01 30.99 -37.32
CA VAL A 658 62.99 32.43 -37.06
C VAL A 658 63.85 33.15 -38.09
N GLU A 659 63.30 34.21 -38.66
CA GLU A 659 64.02 35.17 -39.50
C GLU A 659 63.90 36.53 -38.81
N SER A 660 65.00 37.24 -38.59
CA SER A 660 64.93 38.56 -37.98
C SER A 660 66.12 39.42 -38.39
N GLU A 661 65.85 40.71 -38.54
CA GLU A 661 66.85 41.73 -38.81
C GLU A 661 66.69 42.87 -37.78
N MET A 662 67.80 43.27 -37.19
CA MET A 662 67.82 44.31 -36.14
C MET A 662 67.24 45.62 -36.67
N GLY A 663 66.27 46.17 -35.94
CA GLY A 663 65.59 47.43 -36.27
C GLY A 663 64.51 47.34 -37.36
N ILE A 664 64.25 46.15 -37.93
CA ILE A 664 63.21 45.93 -38.93
C ILE A 664 62.07 45.06 -38.37
N GLY A 665 62.40 44.02 -37.59
CA GLY A 665 61.40 43.17 -36.95
C GLY A 665 61.78 41.69 -36.96
N SER A 666 60.88 40.84 -36.46
CA SER A 666 61.08 39.39 -36.39
C SER A 666 59.92 38.63 -37.02
N ARG A 667 60.24 37.46 -37.57
CA ARG A 667 59.28 36.56 -38.17
C ARG A 667 59.50 35.15 -37.64
N PHE A 668 58.55 34.66 -36.88
CA PHE A 668 58.51 33.28 -36.40
C PHE A 668 57.57 32.47 -37.27
N THR A 669 58.09 31.44 -37.93
CA THR A 669 57.30 30.54 -38.78
C THR A 669 57.33 29.15 -38.21
N PHE A 670 56.16 28.55 -37.98
CA PHE A 670 56.09 27.15 -37.58
C PHE A 670 55.12 26.35 -38.45
N THR A 671 55.36 25.04 -38.51
CA THR A 671 54.60 24.12 -39.37
C THR A 671 53.70 23.18 -38.59
N LEU A 672 52.58 22.78 -39.19
CA LEU A 672 51.63 21.80 -38.66
C LEU A 672 51.10 20.87 -39.77
N PRO A 673 50.74 19.61 -39.44
CA PRO A 673 50.11 18.70 -40.39
C PRO A 673 48.68 19.12 -40.74
N ILE A 674 48.28 18.90 -42.01
CA ILE A 674 46.91 19.12 -42.49
C ILE A 674 46.04 17.89 -42.16
N ALA A 675 44.82 18.11 -41.67
CA ALA A 675 43.87 17.03 -41.42
C ALA A 675 43.37 16.41 -42.73
N GLU A 676 43.57 15.10 -42.94
CA GLU A 676 43.11 14.37 -44.14
C GLU A 676 41.62 14.00 -44.04
N ASN A 677 40.86 14.21 -45.12
CA ASN A 677 39.41 13.96 -45.29
C ASN A 677 38.43 14.83 -44.48
N THR A 678 38.24 16.07 -44.93
CA THR A 678 36.95 16.76 -44.85
C THR A 678 36.71 17.56 -46.12
N VAL A 679 35.77 17.07 -46.95
CA VAL A 679 35.16 17.87 -48.02
C VAL A 679 34.44 19.03 -47.35
N LYS A 680 34.82 20.27 -47.69
CA LYS A 680 33.99 21.44 -47.39
C LYS A 680 32.71 21.33 -48.20
N THR A 681 31.59 21.01 -47.56
CA THR A 681 30.27 21.27 -48.14
C THR A 681 30.02 22.79 -48.08
N PRO A 682 29.43 23.40 -49.12
CA PRO A 682 29.25 24.85 -49.18
C PRO A 682 28.25 25.34 -48.14
N THR A 683 28.56 26.53 -47.65
CA THR A 683 27.72 27.53 -46.99
C THR A 683 26.24 27.46 -47.40
N GLU A 684 25.33 27.42 -46.43
CA GLU A 684 24.11 28.25 -46.45
C GLU A 684 23.45 28.31 -45.05
N ASN A 685 23.09 29.53 -44.66
CA ASN A 685 22.30 29.93 -43.48
C ASN A 685 22.96 29.87 -42.10
N ARG A 686 23.95 30.74 -41.88
CA ARG A 686 23.98 31.51 -40.61
C ARG A 686 23.66 32.97 -40.89
N VAL A 687 22.41 33.29 -40.57
CA VAL A 687 21.82 34.62 -40.54
C VAL A 687 22.70 35.55 -39.69
N LYS A 688 22.86 36.76 -40.21
CA LYS A 688 23.53 37.90 -39.59
C LYS A 688 22.84 38.31 -38.28
N ASN A 689 23.69 38.79 -37.37
CA ASN A 689 23.45 39.72 -36.27
C ASN A 689 23.08 39.20 -34.87
N PRO A 690 23.56 39.92 -33.84
CA PRO A 690 23.94 39.39 -32.53
C PRO A 690 22.95 39.81 -31.43
N LEU A 691 22.50 38.88 -30.58
CA LEU A 691 21.65 39.23 -29.44
C LEU A 691 21.94 38.35 -28.21
N GLN A 692 22.55 39.01 -27.23
CA GLN A 692 22.25 39.08 -25.78
C GLN A 692 22.02 37.82 -24.92
N PRO A 693 22.58 37.79 -23.68
CA PRO A 693 22.34 36.75 -22.70
C PRO A 693 21.04 37.00 -21.91
N GLN A 694 19.92 36.49 -22.40
CA GLN A 694 18.67 36.35 -21.63
C GLN A 694 17.87 35.20 -22.25
N GLU A 695 17.87 34.03 -21.58
CA GLU A 695 16.83 32.97 -21.61
C GLU A 695 17.40 31.62 -21.13
N ILE A 696 17.57 31.46 -19.81
CA ILE A 696 17.72 30.14 -19.13
C ILE A 696 16.64 30.02 -18.02
N ASN A 697 15.44 30.55 -18.24
CA ASN A 697 14.34 30.49 -17.26
C ASN A 697 13.08 29.74 -17.75
N THR A 698 13.16 28.96 -18.83
CA THR A 698 11.97 28.34 -19.44
C THR A 698 12.09 26.82 -19.59
N LEU A 699 12.57 26.13 -18.55
CA LEU A 699 12.51 24.66 -18.43
C LEU A 699 12.13 24.16 -17.02
N LEU A 700 11.49 25.01 -16.20
CA LEU A 700 10.93 24.66 -14.89
C LEU A 700 9.43 24.97 -14.85
N SER A 701 8.64 24.31 -15.69
CA SER A 701 7.17 24.34 -15.58
C SER A 701 6.51 23.18 -16.34
N ILE A 702 6.50 22.00 -15.71
CA ILE A 702 5.51 20.95 -16.01
C ILE A 702 4.96 20.38 -14.69
N ASN A 703 3.77 20.86 -14.35
CA ASN A 703 2.66 20.20 -13.66
C ASN A 703 2.96 19.02 -12.71
N SER A 704 2.79 19.28 -11.42
CA SER A 704 2.33 18.26 -10.46
C SER A 704 1.19 18.83 -9.61
N SER A 705 -0.03 18.72 -10.14
CA SER A 705 -1.25 18.73 -9.34
C SER A 705 -1.34 17.40 -8.60
N PHE A 706 -0.70 17.29 -7.43
CA PHE A 706 -1.04 16.27 -6.44
C PHE A 706 -1.85 16.93 -5.34
N VAL A 707 -3.09 16.46 -5.21
CA VAL A 707 -4.05 16.78 -4.17
C VAL A 707 -3.40 16.57 -2.80
N GLN A 708 -3.27 17.63 -2.01
CA GLN A 708 -2.94 17.53 -0.58
C GLN A 708 -4.19 17.06 0.18
N PRO A 709 -4.11 16.02 1.03
CA PRO A 709 -5.11 15.81 2.06
C PRO A 709 -4.88 16.86 3.14
N GLN A 710 -5.84 17.77 3.31
CA GLN A 710 -5.94 18.59 4.50
C GLN A 710 -6.28 17.68 5.69
N ILE A 711 -5.35 17.56 6.64
CA ILE A 711 -5.65 17.04 7.97
C ILE A 711 -5.31 18.15 8.96
N ASN A 712 -6.36 18.71 9.57
CA ASN A 712 -6.26 19.54 10.76
C ASN A 712 -5.74 18.66 11.91
N LEU A 713 -4.47 18.81 12.28
CA LEU A 713 -3.91 18.20 13.48
C LEU A 713 -4.01 19.18 14.64
N SER A 714 -4.82 18.82 15.63
CA SER A 714 -4.79 19.39 16.97
C SER A 714 -3.40 19.27 17.59
N SER A 715 -3.05 20.28 18.39
CA SER A 715 -1.71 20.68 18.82
C SER A 715 -1.05 19.75 19.86
N GLU A 716 -0.26 18.78 19.40
CA GLU A 716 0.84 18.19 20.18
C GLU A 716 2.14 18.24 19.38
N VAL A 717 3.17 18.83 19.98
CA VAL A 717 4.49 19.01 19.35
C VAL A 717 5.21 17.67 19.28
N ILE A 718 5.46 17.18 18.06
CA ILE A 718 6.18 15.92 17.79
C ILE A 718 7.65 16.05 18.21
N LYS A 719 8.16 15.11 19.01
CA LYS A 719 9.51 15.04 19.55
C LYS A 719 10.39 14.11 18.72
N ILE A 720 11.50 14.62 18.22
CA ILE A 720 12.46 13.87 17.39
C ILE A 720 13.81 13.83 18.10
N LEU A 721 14.44 12.66 18.18
CA LEU A 721 15.81 12.51 18.67
C LEU A 721 16.77 12.22 17.52
N ILE A 722 17.76 13.08 17.33
CA ILE A 722 18.86 12.92 16.36
C ILE A 722 20.09 12.36 17.07
N VAL A 723 20.71 11.33 16.50
CA VAL A 723 21.92 10.71 17.03
C VAL A 723 22.96 10.58 15.91
N ASP A 724 24.06 11.34 16.00
CA ASP A 724 25.15 11.38 15.01
C ASP A 724 26.42 11.96 15.67
N ASP A 725 27.62 11.43 15.38
CA ASP A 725 28.87 11.87 16.03
C ASP A 725 29.49 13.12 15.38
N GLU A 726 29.22 13.38 14.10
CA GLU A 726 29.74 14.54 13.37
C GLU A 726 28.90 15.80 13.62
N ALA A 727 29.55 16.87 14.11
CA ALA A 727 28.88 18.14 14.45
C ALA A 727 28.20 18.82 13.24
N VAL A 728 28.78 18.66 12.05
CA VAL A 728 28.23 19.23 10.80
C VAL A 728 26.92 18.53 10.42
N ASN A 729 26.84 17.19 10.52
CA ASN A 729 25.64 16.42 10.18
C ASN A 729 24.48 16.70 11.11
N ARG A 730 24.74 16.77 12.44
CA ARG A 730 23.73 17.17 13.42
C ARG A 730 23.17 18.56 13.14
N GLN A 731 24.03 19.52 12.79
CA GLN A 731 23.60 20.89 12.47
C GLN A 731 22.72 20.93 11.21
N VAL A 732 23.01 20.12 10.20
CA VAL A 732 22.20 20.00 8.98
C VAL A 732 20.81 19.40 9.28
N LEU A 733 20.74 18.30 10.03
CA LEU A 733 19.46 17.68 10.44
C LEU A 733 18.63 18.62 11.32
N PHE A 734 19.27 19.31 12.26
CA PHE A 734 18.62 20.30 13.12
C PHE A 734 18.01 21.44 12.30
N ASN A 735 18.76 22.01 11.35
CA ASN A 735 18.27 23.09 10.47
C ASN A 735 17.08 22.64 9.60
N ASN A 736 17.09 21.39 9.13
CA ASN A 736 16.00 20.86 8.30
C ASN A 736 14.71 20.60 9.08
N LEU A 737 14.80 20.17 10.34
CA LEU A 737 13.66 19.80 11.18
C LEU A 737 13.11 20.98 11.98
N SER A 738 13.95 21.94 12.37
CA SER A 738 13.54 23.12 13.18
C SER A 738 12.55 24.05 12.47
N LEU A 739 12.47 23.97 11.13
CA LEU A 739 11.55 24.78 10.33
C LEU A 739 10.08 24.28 10.35
N ASN A 740 9.80 23.11 10.92
CA ASN A 740 8.51 22.41 10.78
C ASN A 740 7.77 22.12 12.12
N GLN A 741 7.97 22.95 13.16
CA GLN A 741 7.30 22.81 14.48
C GLN A 741 7.61 21.50 15.25
N TYR A 742 8.74 20.84 14.99
CA TYR A 742 9.21 19.68 15.76
C TYR A 742 10.03 20.10 16.98
N ALA A 743 9.90 19.38 18.10
CA ALA A 743 10.83 19.46 19.22
C ALA A 743 12.02 18.52 18.96
N VAL A 744 13.19 19.09 18.67
CA VAL A 744 14.37 18.32 18.27
C VAL A 744 15.36 18.20 19.43
N PHE A 745 15.71 16.95 19.77
CA PHE A 745 16.74 16.58 20.73
C PHE A 745 17.94 16.00 19.99
N GLN A 746 19.13 16.14 20.56
CA GLN A 746 20.38 15.67 19.93
C GLN A 746 21.19 14.84 20.92
N ALA A 747 21.85 13.80 20.42
CA ALA A 747 22.87 13.03 21.12
C ALA A 747 24.08 12.84 20.19
N ILE A 748 25.28 12.80 20.77
CA ILE A 748 26.54 12.72 20.02
C ILE A 748 27.07 11.29 19.89
N ASN A 749 26.47 10.32 20.61
CA ASN A 749 26.84 8.90 20.54
C ASN A 749 25.73 7.99 21.11
N GLY A 750 25.92 6.67 20.97
CA GLY A 750 24.98 5.66 21.47
C GLY A 750 24.84 5.58 23.01
N GLU A 751 25.89 5.89 23.78
CA GLU A 751 25.85 5.86 25.25
C GLU A 751 24.94 6.97 25.79
N GLU A 752 25.12 8.20 25.28
CA GLU A 752 24.29 9.36 25.62
C GLU A 752 22.84 9.12 25.21
N THR A 753 22.61 8.47 24.05
CA THR A 753 21.27 8.11 23.59
C THR A 753 20.53 7.24 24.61
N LEU A 754 21.17 6.17 25.07
CA LEU A 754 20.58 5.27 26.06
C LEU A 754 20.36 5.96 27.41
N GLU A 755 21.26 6.86 27.82
CA GLU A 755 21.09 7.67 29.02
C GLU A 755 19.89 8.62 28.93
N LEU A 756 19.70 9.30 27.80
CA LEU A 756 18.57 10.22 27.61
C LEU A 756 17.23 9.49 27.70
N ILE A 757 17.12 8.32 27.06
CA ILE A 757 15.93 7.48 27.13
C ILE A 757 15.71 6.95 28.56
N ALA A 758 16.78 6.60 29.29
CA ALA A 758 16.70 6.16 30.67
C ALA A 758 16.30 7.30 31.64
N LYS A 759 16.71 8.54 31.36
CA LYS A 759 16.33 9.76 32.11
C LYS A 759 14.89 10.21 31.83
N GLY A 760 14.13 9.47 31.02
CA GLY A 760 12.71 9.70 30.80
C GLY A 760 12.38 10.41 29.48
N LEU A 761 13.35 10.65 28.60
CA LEU A 761 13.04 11.15 27.26
C LEU A 761 12.26 10.08 26.48
N ARG A 762 11.11 10.48 25.93
CA ARG A 762 10.24 9.67 25.08
C ARG A 762 10.07 10.40 23.75
N PRO A 763 10.93 10.13 22.75
CA PRO A 763 10.78 10.69 21.42
C PRO A 763 9.74 9.89 20.63
N ASP A 764 8.98 10.58 19.77
CA ASP A 764 8.00 9.96 18.86
C ASP A 764 8.68 9.28 17.67
N VAL A 765 9.92 9.69 17.35
CA VAL A 765 10.78 9.03 16.37
C VAL A 765 12.26 9.32 16.66
N MET A 766 13.12 8.34 16.37
CA MET A 766 14.57 8.46 16.50
C MET A 766 15.24 8.36 15.12
N LEU A 767 16.14 9.30 14.83
CA LEU A 767 17.04 9.28 13.67
C LEU A 767 18.43 8.92 14.16
N LEU A 768 18.94 7.76 13.75
CA LEU A 768 20.14 7.16 14.35
C LEU A 768 21.19 6.83 13.31
N ASP A 769 22.38 7.43 13.40
CA ASP A 769 23.51 7.04 12.55
C ASP A 769 23.96 5.61 12.85
N VAL A 770 24.28 4.87 11.80
CA VAL A 770 24.85 3.52 11.88
C VAL A 770 26.33 3.57 12.30
N MET A 771 27.10 4.52 11.75
CA MET A 771 28.56 4.53 11.83
C MET A 771 29.07 5.46 12.93
N MET A 772 28.88 5.08 14.19
CA MET A 772 29.33 5.87 15.34
C MET A 772 30.45 5.16 16.14
N PRO A 773 31.38 5.92 16.75
CA PRO A 773 32.44 5.37 17.58
C PRO A 773 31.90 4.76 18.89
N LYS A 774 32.61 3.76 19.40
CA LYS A 774 32.32 2.94 20.61
C LYS A 774 31.10 2.03 20.49
N MET A 775 29.97 2.53 20.02
CA MET A 775 28.71 1.77 19.88
C MET A 775 28.03 2.14 18.58
N THR A 776 27.78 1.14 17.74
CA THR A 776 27.13 1.30 16.44
C THR A 776 25.63 1.54 16.59
N GLY A 777 25.00 2.18 15.59
CA GLY A 777 23.54 2.37 15.58
C GLY A 777 22.75 1.05 15.63
N TYR A 778 23.33 -0.03 15.11
CA TYR A 778 22.80 -1.39 15.23
C TYR A 778 22.72 -1.87 16.68
N GLU A 779 23.80 -1.73 17.44
CA GLU A 779 23.86 -2.13 18.85
C GLU A 779 22.93 -1.29 19.73
N VAL A 780 22.80 0.01 19.44
CA VAL A 780 21.83 0.89 20.10
C VAL A 780 20.39 0.41 19.84
N THR A 781 20.07 0.08 18.59
CA THR A 781 18.74 -0.42 18.20
C THR A 781 18.41 -1.71 18.95
N GLN A 782 19.34 -2.66 18.98
CA GLN A 782 19.16 -3.93 19.69
C GLN A 782 18.86 -3.71 21.18
N LYS A 783 19.65 -2.88 21.86
CA LYS A 783 19.44 -2.56 23.29
C LYS A 783 18.12 -1.85 23.56
N LEU A 784 17.66 -1.00 22.65
CA LEU A 784 16.36 -0.35 22.79
C LEU A 784 15.21 -1.33 22.59
N ARG A 785 15.35 -2.32 21.69
CA ARG A 785 14.34 -3.34 21.42
C ARG A 785 14.15 -4.35 22.56
N GLU A 786 15.11 -4.46 23.47
CA GLU A 786 14.92 -5.20 24.73
C GLU A 786 13.88 -4.54 25.66
N LYS A 787 13.61 -3.23 25.50
CA LYS A 787 12.75 -2.44 26.39
C LYS A 787 11.53 -1.82 25.70
N PHE A 788 11.62 -1.53 24.40
CA PHE A 788 10.58 -0.84 23.64
C PHE A 788 10.30 -1.58 22.34
N ASN A 789 9.03 -1.85 22.08
CA ASN A 789 8.62 -2.44 20.82
C ASN A 789 8.79 -1.45 19.65
N ALA A 790 8.83 -1.97 18.42
CA ALA A 790 9.01 -1.15 17.22
C ALA A 790 7.89 -0.11 17.02
N THR A 791 6.72 -0.36 17.60
CA THR A 791 5.54 0.50 17.54
C THR A 791 5.59 1.63 18.59
N GLU A 792 6.24 1.40 19.72
CA GLU A 792 6.38 2.36 20.83
C GLU A 792 7.52 3.36 20.61
N LEU A 793 8.62 2.90 19.98
CA LEU A 793 9.75 3.75 19.62
C LEU A 793 10.19 3.46 18.18
N PRO A 794 9.68 4.21 17.21
CA PRO A 794 10.12 4.14 15.83
C PRO A 794 11.58 4.59 15.67
N ILE A 795 12.42 3.73 15.08
CA ILE A 795 13.85 4.01 14.82
C ILE A 795 14.10 3.99 13.32
N ILE A 796 14.61 5.11 12.78
CA ILE A 796 15.05 5.26 11.39
C ILE A 796 16.57 5.34 11.38
N LEU A 797 17.23 4.38 10.74
CA LEU A 797 18.68 4.33 10.63
C LEU A 797 19.19 5.25 9.51
N LEU A 798 20.19 6.08 9.77
CA LEU A 798 20.89 6.89 8.78
C LEU A 798 22.23 6.24 8.43
N THR A 799 22.51 5.99 7.14
CA THR A 799 23.73 5.27 6.74
C THR A 799 24.39 5.89 5.51
N ALA A 800 25.73 5.90 5.47
CA ALA A 800 26.50 6.20 4.25
C ALA A 800 26.76 4.93 3.40
N LYS A 801 26.42 3.75 3.92
CA LYS A 801 26.62 2.48 3.22
C LYS A 801 25.47 2.22 2.25
N THR A 802 25.81 1.92 1.00
CA THR A 802 24.85 1.66 -0.09
C THR A 802 24.64 0.17 -0.38
N GLN A 803 25.26 -0.72 0.41
CA GLN A 803 25.15 -2.16 0.19
C GLN A 803 23.86 -2.72 0.81
N VAL A 804 23.13 -3.52 0.04
CA VAL A 804 21.84 -4.13 0.43
C VAL A 804 21.94 -4.97 1.71
N GLN A 805 23.11 -5.56 1.99
CA GLN A 805 23.33 -6.37 3.20
C GLN A 805 23.28 -5.54 4.50
N ASP A 806 23.79 -4.30 4.49
CA ASP A 806 23.73 -3.41 5.66
C ASP A 806 22.29 -2.94 5.95
N ILE A 807 21.46 -2.83 4.92
CA ILE A 807 20.03 -2.47 5.01
C ILE A 807 19.23 -3.60 5.65
N VAL A 808 19.41 -4.83 5.15
CA VAL A 808 18.73 -6.03 5.68
C VAL A 808 19.13 -6.28 7.13
N THR A 809 20.40 -6.05 7.47
CA THR A 809 20.90 -6.19 8.85
C THR A 809 20.20 -5.21 9.79
N GLY A 810 20.02 -3.95 9.39
CA GLY A 810 19.33 -2.94 10.19
C GLY A 810 17.86 -3.25 10.47
N LEU A 811 17.12 -3.72 9.46
CA LEU A 811 15.72 -4.10 9.62
C LEU A 811 15.57 -5.35 10.50
N ASN A 812 16.44 -6.36 10.33
CA ASN A 812 16.43 -7.56 11.17
C ASN A 812 16.76 -7.28 12.65
N MET A 813 17.47 -6.20 12.94
CA MET A 813 17.76 -5.76 14.31
C MET A 813 16.62 -4.95 14.94
N GLY A 814 15.51 -4.76 14.21
CA GLY A 814 14.30 -4.13 14.71
C GLY A 814 14.17 -2.65 14.38
N ALA A 815 14.99 -2.08 13.49
CA ALA A 815 14.74 -0.74 12.97
C ALA A 815 13.45 -0.73 12.12
N ASN A 816 12.72 0.38 12.19
CA ASN A 816 11.47 0.54 11.43
C ASN A 816 11.74 0.91 9.98
N ASP A 817 12.85 1.61 9.72
CA ASP A 817 13.23 2.06 8.39
C ASP A 817 14.71 2.49 8.34
N TYR A 818 15.20 2.84 7.15
CA TYR A 818 16.55 3.35 6.93
C TYR A 818 16.60 4.44 5.83
N MET A 819 17.60 5.32 5.89
CA MET A 819 17.87 6.37 4.90
C MET A 819 19.36 6.49 4.57
N ILE A 820 19.68 6.82 3.32
CA ILE A 820 21.05 6.94 2.82
C ILE A 820 21.52 8.41 2.83
N LYS A 821 22.75 8.66 3.31
CA LYS A 821 23.40 9.98 3.27
C LYS A 821 24.14 10.20 1.93
N PRO A 822 24.05 11.38 1.29
CA PRO A 822 23.23 12.54 1.65
C PRO A 822 21.75 12.34 1.26
N PHE A 823 20.82 12.74 2.14
CA PHE A 823 19.37 12.60 1.95
C PHE A 823 18.68 13.92 1.57
N ALA A 824 17.59 13.82 0.81
CA ALA A 824 16.73 14.95 0.50
C ALA A 824 15.81 15.30 1.69
N LYS A 825 15.58 16.61 1.90
CA LYS A 825 14.75 17.12 3.00
C LYS A 825 13.33 16.56 2.98
N ASP A 826 12.68 16.52 1.82
CA ASP A 826 11.28 16.12 1.72
C ASP A 826 11.08 14.62 1.97
N GLU A 827 12.06 13.79 1.58
CA GLU A 827 12.06 12.35 1.86
C GLU A 827 12.14 12.07 3.37
N LEU A 828 13.04 12.78 4.08
CA LEU A 828 13.17 12.65 5.53
C LEU A 828 11.86 12.99 6.24
N LEU A 829 11.22 14.10 5.86
CA LEU A 829 9.97 14.55 6.45
C LEU A 829 8.81 13.57 6.20
N ALA A 830 8.73 12.99 5.00
CA ALA A 830 7.69 12.01 4.66
C ALA A 830 7.79 10.74 5.50
N ARG A 831 9.01 10.21 5.70
CA ARG A 831 9.25 9.01 6.51
C ARG A 831 8.94 9.25 7.98
N ILE A 832 9.35 10.39 8.52
CA ILE A 832 9.01 10.81 9.89
C ILE A 832 7.49 10.83 10.10
N LYS A 833 6.74 11.52 9.22
CA LYS A 833 5.27 11.60 9.31
C LYS A 833 4.59 10.23 9.27
N THR A 834 5.07 9.34 8.40
CA THR A 834 4.50 8.00 8.23
C THR A 834 4.61 7.18 9.51
N HIS A 835 5.80 7.12 10.10
CA HIS A 835 6.04 6.31 11.31
C HIS A 835 5.35 6.89 12.55
N VAL A 836 5.26 8.22 12.67
CA VAL A 836 4.48 8.86 13.74
C VAL A 836 2.99 8.54 13.62
N ASN A 837 2.40 8.58 12.42
CA ASN A 837 1.00 8.27 12.22
C ASN A 837 0.66 6.81 12.54
N ILE A 838 1.51 5.87 12.13
CA ILE A 838 1.32 4.44 12.42
C ILE A 838 1.32 4.18 13.93
N SER A 839 2.29 4.75 14.65
CA SER A 839 2.40 4.61 16.11
C SER A 839 1.16 5.17 16.84
N ARG A 840 0.62 6.32 16.40
CA ARG A 840 -0.61 6.92 16.95
C ARG A 840 -1.85 6.06 16.74
N LEU A 841 -2.10 5.58 15.52
CA LEU A 841 -3.28 4.76 15.22
C LEU A 841 -3.32 3.46 16.04
N GLN A 842 -2.17 2.83 16.26
CA GLN A 842 -2.09 1.64 17.10
C GLN A 842 -2.34 1.93 18.57
N THR A 843 -1.86 3.07 19.07
CA THR A 843 -2.14 3.54 20.42
C THR A 843 -3.64 3.81 20.62
N GLU A 844 -4.30 4.37 19.60
CA GLU A 844 -5.75 4.62 19.60
C GLU A 844 -6.56 3.32 19.58
N ASN A 845 -6.18 2.34 18.75
CA ASN A 845 -6.83 1.02 18.74
C ASN A 845 -6.70 0.29 20.08
N LEU A 846 -5.51 0.34 20.71
CA LEU A 846 -5.31 -0.26 22.03
C LEU A 846 -6.16 0.44 23.11
N ARG A 847 -6.32 1.77 22.99
CA ARG A 847 -7.19 2.53 23.88
C ARG A 847 -8.66 2.14 23.69
N LEU A 848 -9.15 2.02 22.46
CA LEU A 848 -10.52 1.59 22.17
C LEU A 848 -10.80 0.19 22.70
N ALA A 849 -9.88 -0.76 22.50
CA ALA A 849 -9.98 -2.11 23.07
C ALA A 849 -10.02 -2.08 24.61
N THR A 850 -9.27 -1.15 25.23
CA THR A 850 -9.32 -0.95 26.69
C THR A 850 -10.65 -0.35 27.13
N GLU A 851 -11.23 0.60 26.37
CA GLU A 851 -12.54 1.19 26.65
C GLU A 851 -13.67 0.14 26.55
N LEU A 852 -13.61 -0.77 25.57
CA LEU A 852 -14.53 -1.91 25.43
C LEU A 852 -14.42 -2.91 26.60
N GLU A 853 -13.21 -3.26 27.03
CA GLU A 853 -12.98 -4.10 28.21
C GLU A 853 -13.50 -3.45 29.51
N VAL A 854 -13.45 -2.13 29.63
CA VAL A 854 -14.05 -1.40 30.77
C VAL A 854 -15.57 -1.56 30.77
N THR A 855 -16.23 -1.43 29.62
CA THR A 855 -17.67 -1.65 29.50
C THR A 855 -18.07 -3.08 29.86
N ARG A 856 -17.33 -4.08 29.37
CA ARG A 856 -17.56 -5.49 29.70
C ARG A 856 -17.45 -5.75 31.21
N ARG A 857 -16.44 -5.16 31.86
CA ARG A 857 -16.31 -5.24 33.33
C ARG A 857 -17.46 -4.54 34.06
N LEU A 858 -17.94 -3.41 33.56
CA LEU A 858 -19.09 -2.71 34.14
C LEU A 858 -20.34 -3.60 34.10
N GLN A 859 -20.62 -4.29 32.99
CA GLN A 859 -21.73 -5.24 32.92
C GLN A 859 -21.58 -6.37 33.94
N GLN A 860 -20.40 -7.00 34.01
CA GLN A 860 -20.15 -8.10 34.95
C GLN A 860 -20.25 -7.70 36.43
N MET A 861 -19.96 -6.44 36.78
CA MET A 861 -20.05 -5.95 38.15
C MET A 861 -21.49 -5.76 38.65
N ILE A 862 -22.47 -5.70 37.74
CA ILE A 862 -23.86 -5.37 38.08
C ILE A 862 -24.75 -6.63 38.04
N LEU A 863 -24.29 -7.72 37.42
CA LEU A 863 -24.96 -9.03 37.49
C LEU A 863 -25.07 -9.54 38.95
N PRO A 864 -26.15 -10.28 39.28
CA PRO A 864 -26.36 -10.80 40.63
C PRO A 864 -25.25 -11.76 41.05
N ARG A 865 -24.77 -11.61 42.29
CA ARG A 865 -23.69 -12.47 42.80
C ARG A 865 -24.22 -13.84 43.21
N PRO A 866 -23.44 -14.93 43.05
CA PRO A 866 -23.88 -16.26 43.50
C PRO A 866 -24.26 -16.32 45.00
N GLU A 867 -23.58 -15.52 45.83
CA GLU A 867 -23.89 -15.39 47.27
C GLU A 867 -25.25 -14.72 47.52
N GLU A 868 -25.64 -13.78 46.67
CA GLU A 868 -26.93 -13.07 46.73
C GLU A 868 -28.06 -14.01 46.31
N LEU A 869 -27.89 -14.76 45.21
CA LEU A 869 -28.85 -15.76 44.77
C LEU A 869 -29.04 -16.88 45.81
N ALA A 870 -27.97 -17.30 46.48
CA ALA A 870 -28.02 -18.33 47.52
C ALA A 870 -28.71 -17.87 48.81
N ALA A 871 -28.77 -16.56 49.07
CA ALA A 871 -29.39 -15.99 50.27
C ALA A 871 -30.92 -16.00 50.24
N ILE A 872 -31.52 -16.08 49.05
CA ILE A 872 -32.97 -16.06 48.84
C ILE A 872 -33.60 -17.31 49.47
N GLN A 873 -34.60 -17.09 50.32
CA GLN A 873 -35.27 -18.17 51.06
C GLN A 873 -36.41 -18.81 50.25
N GLY A 874 -36.62 -20.11 50.41
CA GLY A 874 -37.72 -20.86 49.77
C GLY A 874 -37.48 -21.31 48.33
N VAL A 875 -36.50 -20.75 47.63
CA VAL A 875 -36.11 -21.13 46.26
C VAL A 875 -34.59 -21.29 46.12
N GLU A 876 -34.17 -22.07 45.12
CA GLU A 876 -32.80 -22.15 44.62
C GLU A 876 -32.76 -21.46 43.25
N ILE A 877 -31.77 -20.59 43.02
CA ILE A 877 -31.65 -19.84 41.76
C ILE A 877 -30.20 -19.90 41.28
N VAL A 878 -30.01 -20.09 39.97
CA VAL A 878 -28.70 -20.04 39.34
C VAL A 878 -28.78 -19.37 37.98
N GLY A 879 -27.80 -18.51 37.69
CA GLY A 879 -27.64 -17.84 36.39
C GLY A 879 -26.33 -18.23 35.70
N PHE A 880 -26.33 -18.08 34.38
CA PHE A 880 -25.16 -18.14 33.50
C PHE A 880 -25.32 -17.10 32.39
N MET A 881 -24.22 -16.43 32.05
CA MET A 881 -24.16 -15.50 30.92
C MET A 881 -22.75 -15.53 30.32
N GLU A 882 -22.65 -15.82 29.03
CA GLU A 882 -21.41 -15.77 28.26
C GLU A 882 -21.64 -14.96 26.97
N PRO A 883 -20.98 -13.80 26.80
CA PRO A 883 -21.19 -12.97 25.63
C PRO A 883 -20.53 -13.58 24.37
N ALA A 884 -21.16 -13.42 23.20
CA ALA A 884 -20.65 -13.89 21.92
C ALA A 884 -19.49 -13.04 21.35
N GLU A 885 -19.51 -11.73 21.62
CA GLU A 885 -18.44 -10.76 21.27
C GLU A 885 -17.98 -9.94 22.50
N GLU A 886 -17.24 -8.84 22.32
CA GLU A 886 -16.60 -8.09 23.42
C GLU A 886 -17.59 -7.51 24.45
N VAL A 887 -18.82 -7.14 24.05
CA VAL A 887 -19.89 -6.62 24.92
C VAL A 887 -21.22 -7.23 24.49
N GLY A 888 -21.91 -7.87 25.43
CA GLY A 888 -23.18 -8.57 25.20
C GLY A 888 -24.42 -7.66 25.28
N GLY A 889 -25.46 -8.05 24.55
CA GLY A 889 -26.81 -7.46 24.55
C GLY A 889 -27.77 -8.14 25.55
N ASP A 890 -27.46 -9.37 25.98
CA ASP A 890 -28.29 -10.11 26.93
C ASP A 890 -28.37 -9.45 28.30
N TYR A 891 -29.56 -9.49 28.89
CA TYR A 891 -29.88 -9.02 30.22
C TYR A 891 -30.42 -10.17 31.07
N TYR A 892 -29.89 -10.33 32.29
CA TYR A 892 -30.62 -11.00 33.35
C TYR A 892 -30.36 -10.35 34.72
N ASP A 893 -31.35 -10.41 35.60
CA ASP A 893 -31.23 -9.93 36.98
C ASP A 893 -32.20 -10.68 37.91
N VAL A 894 -31.88 -10.68 39.20
CA VAL A 894 -32.70 -11.29 40.25
C VAL A 894 -32.71 -10.37 41.47
N LEU A 895 -33.89 -9.85 41.82
CA LEU A 895 -34.07 -8.89 42.89
C LEU A 895 -35.05 -9.46 43.94
N GLU A 896 -34.74 -9.33 45.23
CA GLU A 896 -35.66 -9.70 46.32
C GLU A 896 -36.07 -8.44 47.10
N THR A 897 -37.37 -8.13 47.11
CA THR A 897 -37.93 -6.99 47.86
C THR A 897 -39.18 -7.43 48.61
N ASP A 898 -39.23 -7.21 49.93
CA ASP A 898 -40.38 -7.55 50.79
C ASP A 898 -40.90 -9.00 50.64
N GLY A 899 -40.00 -9.95 50.31
CA GLY A 899 -40.32 -11.37 50.13
C GLY A 899 -40.86 -11.75 48.74
N VAL A 900 -40.92 -10.79 47.80
CA VAL A 900 -41.17 -11.05 46.37
C VAL A 900 -39.83 -11.17 45.66
N VAL A 901 -39.64 -12.25 44.92
CA VAL A 901 -38.45 -12.46 44.08
C VAL A 901 -38.80 -12.11 42.64
N THR A 902 -38.20 -11.05 42.12
CA THR A 902 -38.37 -10.58 40.74
C THR A 902 -37.20 -11.07 39.90
N LEU A 903 -37.48 -11.87 38.87
CA LEU A 903 -36.51 -12.32 37.88
C LEU A 903 -36.75 -11.54 36.59
N GLY A 904 -35.70 -10.99 36.00
CA GLY A 904 -35.73 -10.37 34.69
C GLY A 904 -34.80 -11.11 33.74
N ILE A 905 -35.27 -11.33 32.51
CA ILE A 905 -34.41 -11.76 31.40
C ILE A 905 -34.85 -11.03 30.14
N GLY A 906 -33.88 -10.70 29.29
CA GLY A 906 -34.15 -10.01 28.04
C GLY A 906 -32.97 -10.03 27.10
N ASP A 907 -33.22 -9.72 25.84
CA ASP A 907 -32.19 -9.63 24.80
C ASP A 907 -32.41 -8.37 23.95
N VAL A 908 -31.33 -7.61 23.77
CA VAL A 908 -31.28 -6.40 22.95
C VAL A 908 -30.89 -6.78 21.54
N THR A 909 -31.64 -6.32 20.54
CA THR A 909 -31.38 -6.66 19.13
C THR A 909 -29.95 -6.34 18.68
N GLY A 910 -29.13 -7.36 18.44
CA GLY A 910 -27.74 -7.25 17.99
C GLY A 910 -26.74 -6.90 19.11
N HIS A 911 -25.45 -6.99 18.81
CA HIS A 911 -24.36 -6.91 19.80
C HIS A 911 -23.54 -5.61 19.73
N GLY A 912 -22.73 -5.33 20.76
CA GLY A 912 -21.78 -4.21 20.78
C GLY A 912 -22.00 -3.18 21.89
N LEU A 913 -21.31 -2.04 21.80
CA LEU A 913 -21.32 -1.00 22.85
C LEU A 913 -22.72 -0.40 23.06
N GLU A 914 -23.46 -0.16 21.98
CA GLU A 914 -24.79 0.43 22.02
C GLU A 914 -25.79 -0.50 22.73
N SER A 915 -25.74 -1.81 22.44
CA SER A 915 -26.57 -2.82 23.09
C SER A 915 -26.21 -2.96 24.57
N GLY A 916 -24.92 -2.98 24.90
CA GLY A 916 -24.47 -3.03 26.28
C GLY A 916 -24.86 -1.81 27.11
N ILE A 917 -24.87 -0.60 26.52
CA ILE A 917 -25.38 0.61 27.18
C ILE A 917 -26.89 0.50 27.43
N LEU A 918 -27.66 0.00 26.45
CA LEU A 918 -29.10 -0.16 26.59
C LEU A 918 -29.45 -1.19 27.68
N MET A 919 -28.69 -2.29 27.75
CA MET A 919 -28.78 -3.29 28.82
C MET A 919 -28.55 -2.65 30.20
N LEU A 920 -27.51 -1.83 30.36
CA LEU A 920 -27.24 -1.11 31.62
C LEU A 920 -28.36 -0.14 32.01
N MET A 921 -28.91 0.59 31.03
CA MET A 921 -30.05 1.49 31.28
C MET A 921 -31.29 0.72 31.73
N THR A 922 -31.55 -0.43 31.10
CA THR A 922 -32.67 -1.32 31.43
C THR A 922 -32.54 -1.83 32.85
N GLN A 923 -31.37 -2.36 33.21
CA GLN A 923 -31.10 -2.87 34.55
C GLN A 923 -31.29 -1.78 35.62
N MET A 924 -30.77 -0.59 35.39
CA MET A 924 -30.97 0.55 36.31
C MET A 924 -32.44 0.96 36.39
N GLY A 925 -33.17 0.94 35.28
CA GLY A 925 -34.60 1.21 35.23
C GLY A 925 -35.41 0.23 36.07
N ILE A 926 -35.20 -1.08 35.85
CA ILE A 926 -35.87 -2.16 36.59
C ILE A 926 -35.58 -2.06 38.08
N ARG A 927 -34.31 -1.87 38.46
CA ARG A 927 -33.91 -1.75 39.87
C ARG A 927 -34.52 -0.52 40.54
N THR A 928 -34.57 0.62 39.84
CA THR A 928 -35.19 1.85 40.36
C THR A 928 -36.69 1.68 40.57
N LEU A 929 -37.39 1.07 39.61
CA LEU A 929 -38.83 0.83 39.69
C LEU A 929 -39.17 -0.17 40.80
N THR A 930 -38.31 -1.18 41.00
CA THR A 930 -38.43 -2.15 42.09
C THR A 930 -38.24 -1.47 43.47
N GLU A 931 -37.25 -0.58 43.60
CA GLU A 931 -36.97 0.14 44.86
C GLU A 931 -38.12 1.07 45.28
N ILE A 932 -38.79 1.71 44.32
CA ILE A 932 -39.97 2.54 44.59
C ILE A 932 -41.26 1.72 44.76
N ARG A 933 -41.18 0.39 44.73
CA ARG A 933 -42.27 -0.56 44.94
C ARG A 933 -43.40 -0.43 43.91
N GLU A 934 -43.05 -0.17 42.65
CA GLU A 934 -44.03 -0.30 41.56
C GLU A 934 -44.34 -1.79 41.35
N THR A 935 -45.61 -2.15 41.47
CA THR A 935 -46.04 -3.56 41.48
C THR A 935 -47.04 -3.87 40.36
N ASP A 936 -47.58 -2.85 39.70
CA ASP A 936 -48.42 -3.05 38.53
C ASP A 936 -47.53 -3.31 37.30
N PRO A 937 -47.53 -4.53 36.72
CA PRO A 937 -46.68 -4.87 35.59
C PRO A 937 -46.93 -3.99 34.36
N ILE A 938 -48.17 -3.50 34.17
CA ILE A 938 -48.52 -2.61 33.07
C ILE A 938 -47.84 -1.26 33.28
N GLN A 939 -48.02 -0.66 34.45
CA GLN A 939 -47.39 0.63 34.77
C GLN A 939 -45.86 0.53 34.79
N PHE A 940 -45.31 -0.56 35.31
CA PHE A 940 -43.87 -0.83 35.38
C PHE A 940 -43.25 -0.85 33.98
N LEU A 941 -43.75 -1.70 33.08
CA LEU A 941 -43.20 -1.85 31.73
C LEU A 941 -43.48 -0.61 30.87
N THR A 942 -44.60 0.09 31.06
CA THR A 942 -44.87 1.38 30.37
C THR A 942 -43.85 2.46 30.76
N ILE A 943 -43.54 2.62 32.05
CA ILE A 943 -42.55 3.62 32.49
C ILE A 943 -41.16 3.26 31.97
N LEU A 944 -40.78 1.98 32.06
CA LEU A 944 -39.50 1.49 31.55
C LEU A 944 -39.38 1.75 30.04
N ASN A 945 -40.40 1.38 29.26
CA ASN A 945 -40.46 1.59 27.81
C ASN A 945 -40.29 3.05 27.41
N SER A 946 -41.12 3.94 27.98
CA SER A 946 -41.07 5.36 27.62
C SER A 946 -39.73 6.02 27.97
N THR A 947 -39.03 5.51 28.98
CA THR A 947 -37.70 5.99 29.38
C THR A 947 -36.64 5.52 28.39
N LEU A 948 -36.65 4.24 28.03
CA LEU A 948 -35.68 3.65 27.12
C LEU A 948 -35.86 4.16 25.68
N TYR A 949 -37.11 4.23 25.19
CA TYR A 949 -37.43 4.75 23.85
C TYR A 949 -36.83 6.15 23.61
N LYS A 950 -37.01 7.08 24.55
CA LYS A 950 -36.44 8.44 24.46
C LYS A 950 -34.91 8.45 24.46
N ASN A 951 -34.28 7.53 25.17
CA ASN A 951 -32.82 7.41 25.18
C ASN A 951 -32.30 6.85 23.86
N ILE A 952 -32.99 5.86 23.28
CA ILE A 952 -32.66 5.30 21.96
C ILE A 952 -32.80 6.35 20.86
N GLU A 953 -33.90 7.11 20.83
CA GLU A 953 -34.06 8.24 19.89
C GLU A 953 -32.92 9.26 20.02
N ARG A 954 -32.52 9.58 21.25
CA ARG A 954 -31.41 10.50 21.51
C ARG A 954 -30.06 9.94 21.05
N MET A 955 -29.84 8.64 21.17
CA MET A 955 -28.64 7.96 20.69
C MET A 955 -28.62 7.83 19.16
N ASN A 956 -29.77 8.01 18.49
CA ASN A 956 -29.94 7.81 17.05
C ASN A 956 -29.51 6.40 16.61
N VAL A 957 -30.00 5.41 17.36
CA VAL A 957 -29.71 3.99 17.19
C VAL A 957 -31.04 3.27 16.99
N ASP A 958 -31.09 2.28 16.09
CA ASP A 958 -32.30 1.50 15.80
C ASP A 958 -32.19 0.14 16.51
N ARG A 959 -32.58 0.11 17.79
CA ARG A 959 -32.48 -1.04 18.69
C ARG A 959 -33.76 -1.17 19.51
N ASN A 960 -34.11 -2.40 19.86
CA ASN A 960 -35.21 -2.73 20.77
C ASN A 960 -34.80 -3.91 21.65
N LEU A 961 -35.55 -4.16 22.71
CA LEU A 961 -35.23 -5.14 23.74
C LEU A 961 -36.42 -6.05 23.97
N THR A 962 -36.25 -7.36 23.81
CA THR A 962 -37.20 -8.32 24.41
C THR A 962 -36.95 -8.35 25.92
N LEU A 963 -38.01 -8.34 26.73
CA LEU A 963 -37.89 -8.35 28.19
C LEU A 963 -39.11 -9.03 28.79
N VAL A 964 -38.86 -10.01 29.66
CA VAL A 964 -39.88 -10.61 30.52
C VAL A 964 -39.49 -10.46 31.98
N LEU A 965 -40.49 -10.15 32.81
CA LEU A 965 -40.38 -10.02 34.25
C LEU A 965 -41.25 -11.07 34.93
N LEU A 966 -40.66 -11.80 35.87
CA LEU A 966 -41.32 -12.83 36.65
C LEU A 966 -41.31 -12.46 38.13
N ASN A 967 -42.47 -12.30 38.73
CA ASN A 967 -42.62 -12.02 40.16
C ASN A 967 -43.07 -13.29 40.89
N TYR A 968 -42.20 -13.82 41.74
CA TYR A 968 -42.45 -15.00 42.56
C TYR A 968 -42.77 -14.62 44.00
N TYR A 969 -43.90 -15.10 44.53
CA TYR A 969 -44.28 -14.96 45.93
C TYR A 969 -45.04 -16.21 46.42
N GLN A 970 -44.50 -16.90 47.43
CA GLN A 970 -45.14 -18.04 48.12
C GLN A 970 -45.75 -19.10 47.18
N GLY A 971 -45.02 -19.52 46.14
CA GLY A 971 -45.49 -20.52 45.18
C GLY A 971 -46.30 -19.96 44.01
N LEU A 972 -46.64 -18.67 44.01
CA LEU A 972 -47.30 -18.02 42.88
C LEU A 972 -46.26 -17.26 42.03
N LEU A 973 -46.29 -17.48 40.72
CA LEU A 973 -45.43 -16.84 39.74
C LEU A 973 -46.27 -16.01 38.76
N THR A 974 -46.05 -14.71 38.71
CA THR A 974 -46.67 -13.81 37.72
C THR A 974 -45.66 -13.46 36.64
N ILE A 975 -46.02 -13.66 35.38
CA ILE A 975 -45.17 -13.45 34.20
C ILE A 975 -45.73 -12.27 33.41
N SER A 976 -44.91 -11.29 33.05
CA SER A 976 -45.34 -10.12 32.26
C SER A 976 -44.23 -9.64 31.32
N GLY A 977 -44.60 -9.16 30.13
CA GLY A 977 -43.66 -8.78 29.08
C GLY A 977 -43.43 -9.89 28.06
N GLN A 978 -42.54 -9.66 27.10
CA GLN A 978 -42.29 -10.55 25.97
C GLN A 978 -40.81 -10.90 25.88
N HIS A 979 -40.50 -12.20 25.79
CA HIS A 979 -39.18 -12.76 25.55
C HIS A 979 -39.33 -14.17 24.91
N GLU A 980 -38.27 -14.96 24.85
CA GLU A 980 -38.36 -16.38 24.47
C GLU A 980 -39.42 -17.14 25.30
N GLU A 981 -39.81 -18.35 24.84
CA GLU A 981 -40.75 -19.20 25.57
C GLU A 981 -40.22 -19.50 26.99
N ILE A 982 -41.12 -19.43 27.98
CA ILE A 982 -40.76 -19.75 29.36
C ILE A 982 -41.05 -21.22 29.64
N LEU A 983 -40.07 -21.93 30.19
CA LEU A 983 -40.19 -23.35 30.50
C LEU A 983 -40.54 -23.54 31.98
N ILE A 984 -41.76 -23.98 32.26
CA ILE A 984 -42.16 -24.43 33.60
C ILE A 984 -41.87 -25.92 33.72
N VAL A 985 -40.96 -26.28 34.60
CA VAL A 985 -40.53 -27.67 34.80
C VAL A 985 -41.17 -28.21 36.06
N ARG A 986 -42.02 -29.22 35.93
CA ARG A 986 -42.68 -29.89 37.04
C ARG A 986 -41.70 -30.82 37.77
N SER A 987 -42.00 -31.12 39.03
CA SER A 987 -41.19 -32.01 39.88
C SER A 987 -40.93 -33.41 39.31
N ASP A 988 -41.74 -33.89 38.36
CA ASP A 988 -41.56 -35.15 37.63
C ASP A 988 -40.69 -35.02 36.36
N GLY A 989 -40.21 -33.82 36.05
CA GLY A 989 -39.45 -33.49 34.85
C GLY A 989 -40.31 -33.12 33.64
N ASN A 990 -41.64 -33.10 33.75
CA ASN A 990 -42.52 -32.67 32.67
C ASN A 990 -42.40 -31.15 32.43
N ILE A 991 -42.33 -30.72 31.18
CA ILE A 991 -42.12 -29.31 30.81
C ILE A 991 -43.38 -28.73 30.18
N GLU A 992 -43.89 -27.66 30.76
CA GLU A 992 -44.94 -26.81 30.21
C GLU A 992 -44.30 -25.56 29.60
N ARG A 993 -44.61 -25.23 28.35
CA ARG A 993 -44.08 -24.04 27.66
C ARG A 993 -45.11 -22.93 27.69
N ILE A 994 -44.68 -21.73 28.07
CA ILE A 994 -45.50 -20.53 28.09
C ILE A 994 -45.00 -19.60 26.99
N ASP A 995 -45.82 -19.43 25.97
CA ASP A 995 -45.60 -18.42 24.93
C ASP A 995 -45.83 -17.03 25.54
N THR A 996 -44.83 -16.16 25.42
CA THR A 996 -44.88 -14.80 25.97
C THR A 996 -45.25 -13.74 24.92
N MET A 997 -45.43 -14.13 23.64
CA MET A 997 -45.83 -13.21 22.57
C MET A 997 -47.15 -12.47 22.87
N ASP A 998 -48.06 -13.11 23.61
CA ASP A 998 -49.35 -12.52 24.01
C ASP A 998 -49.27 -11.70 25.32
N LEU A 999 -48.08 -11.59 25.93
CA LEU A 999 -47.86 -10.94 27.24
C LEU A 999 -47.21 -9.56 27.14
N GLY A 1000 -46.74 -9.14 25.97
CA GLY A 1000 -46.11 -7.83 25.77
C GLY A 1000 -45.67 -7.57 24.33
N LEU A 1001 -45.07 -6.39 24.12
CA LEU A 1001 -44.27 -6.07 22.94
C LEU A 1001 -42.80 -5.89 23.36
N PRO A 1002 -41.83 -5.96 22.43
CA PRO A 1002 -40.45 -5.60 22.73
C PRO A 1002 -40.39 -4.15 23.20
N ILE A 1003 -39.60 -3.92 24.24
CA ILE A 1003 -39.35 -2.63 24.84
C ILE A 1003 -38.59 -1.73 23.85
N ALA A 1004 -39.00 -0.47 23.81
CA ALA A 1004 -38.54 0.58 22.90
C ALA A 1004 -38.83 0.33 21.42
N LEU A 1005 -39.68 -0.64 21.07
CA LEU A 1005 -40.19 -0.81 19.71
C LEU A 1005 -41.16 0.31 19.32
N ASP A 1006 -41.98 0.77 20.27
CA ASP A 1006 -42.95 1.86 20.10
C ASP A 1006 -42.87 2.80 21.32
N GLU A 1007 -43.24 4.06 21.13
CA GLU A 1007 -43.29 5.05 22.22
C GLU A 1007 -44.27 4.62 23.33
N ASN A 1008 -45.36 3.93 22.98
CA ASN A 1008 -46.40 3.50 23.91
C ASN A 1008 -46.87 2.05 23.69
N ILE A 1009 -46.42 1.17 24.58
CA ILE A 1009 -46.78 -0.27 24.57
C ILE A 1009 -47.92 -0.65 25.55
N THR A 1010 -48.55 0.32 26.22
CA THR A 1010 -49.45 0.07 27.37
C THR A 1010 -50.61 -0.87 27.06
N GLU A 1011 -51.21 -0.78 25.87
CA GLU A 1011 -52.35 -1.63 25.46
C GLU A 1011 -51.97 -3.10 25.21
N PHE A 1012 -50.68 -3.40 25.11
CA PHE A 1012 -50.15 -4.71 24.74
C PHE A 1012 -49.53 -5.46 25.91
N ILE A 1013 -49.33 -4.80 27.05
CA ILE A 1013 -48.79 -5.46 28.24
C ILE A 1013 -49.91 -6.29 28.89
N ASN A 1014 -49.63 -7.56 29.10
CA ASN A 1014 -50.50 -8.49 29.79
C ASN A 1014 -49.69 -9.34 30.78
N SER A 1015 -50.38 -10.18 31.56
CA SER A 1015 -49.71 -11.07 32.50
C SER A 1015 -50.34 -12.46 32.56
N ALA A 1016 -49.51 -13.47 32.79
CA ALA A 1016 -49.93 -14.83 33.10
C ALA A 1016 -49.57 -15.17 34.54
N THR A 1017 -50.31 -16.09 35.15
CA THR A 1017 -50.04 -16.55 36.52
C THR A 1017 -49.96 -18.07 36.57
N VAL A 1018 -48.92 -18.58 37.23
CA VAL A 1018 -48.62 -20.01 37.36
C VAL A 1018 -48.40 -20.36 38.83
N GLU A 1019 -48.94 -21.48 39.28
CA GLU A 1019 -48.66 -22.04 40.61
C GLU A 1019 -47.51 -23.06 40.52
N LEU A 1020 -46.48 -22.85 41.33
CA LEU A 1020 -45.31 -23.72 41.48
C LEU A 1020 -45.44 -24.52 42.78
N LYS A 1021 -45.41 -25.85 42.64
CA LYS A 1021 -45.38 -26.79 43.77
C LYS A 1021 -43.95 -27.15 44.15
N THR A 1022 -43.79 -27.76 45.32
CA THR A 1022 -42.49 -28.18 45.84
C THR A 1022 -41.75 -29.05 44.83
N GLY A 1023 -40.55 -28.62 44.42
CA GLY A 1023 -39.74 -29.29 43.39
C GLY A 1023 -40.03 -28.87 41.95
N ASP A 1024 -41.08 -28.08 41.69
CA ASP A 1024 -41.29 -27.39 40.42
C ASP A 1024 -40.30 -26.22 40.28
N GLY A 1025 -40.10 -25.75 39.06
CA GLY A 1025 -39.27 -24.59 38.77
C GLY A 1025 -39.53 -23.98 37.41
N VAL A 1026 -38.73 -22.97 37.09
CA VAL A 1026 -38.79 -22.24 35.83
C VAL A 1026 -37.38 -22.13 35.25
N VAL A 1027 -37.27 -22.32 33.93
CA VAL A 1027 -36.06 -22.09 33.15
C VAL A 1027 -36.33 -20.98 32.15
N LEU A 1028 -35.46 -19.99 32.17
CA LEU A 1028 -35.40 -18.85 31.29
C LEU A 1028 -34.11 -18.92 30.49
N TYR A 1029 -34.16 -18.63 29.21
CA TYR A 1029 -33.02 -18.71 28.30
C TYR A 1029 -33.12 -17.64 27.22
N THR A 1030 -31.99 -17.26 26.64
CA THR A 1030 -31.92 -16.42 25.44
C THR A 1030 -31.68 -17.27 24.19
N ASP A 1031 -31.99 -16.67 23.04
CA ASP A 1031 -31.95 -17.34 21.75
C ASP A 1031 -30.55 -17.84 21.38
N GLY A 1032 -29.47 -17.27 21.93
CA GLY A 1032 -28.11 -17.77 21.75
C GLY A 1032 -27.89 -19.22 22.19
N ILE A 1033 -28.77 -19.80 23.04
CA ILE A 1033 -28.81 -21.26 23.29
C ILE A 1033 -29.47 -21.98 22.12
N THR A 1034 -30.71 -21.61 21.79
CA THR A 1034 -31.52 -22.34 20.80
C THR A 1034 -31.04 -22.14 19.37
N GLU A 1035 -30.41 -21.01 19.05
CA GLU A 1035 -29.84 -20.64 17.75
C GLU A 1035 -28.36 -21.01 17.61
N THR A 1036 -27.79 -21.73 18.58
CA THR A 1036 -26.45 -22.29 18.43
C THR A 1036 -26.41 -23.29 17.26
N PHE A 1037 -25.45 -23.11 16.35
CA PHE A 1037 -25.22 -24.01 15.21
C PHE A 1037 -24.04 -24.96 15.45
N ASN A 1038 -24.19 -26.20 14.99
CA ASN A 1038 -23.06 -27.14 14.90
C ASN A 1038 -22.35 -27.08 13.54
N VAL A 1039 -21.27 -27.86 13.40
CA VAL A 1039 -20.44 -27.94 12.17
C VAL A 1039 -21.25 -28.39 10.94
N ASP A 1040 -22.34 -29.15 11.14
CA ASP A 1040 -23.25 -29.60 10.09
C ASP A 1040 -24.39 -28.59 9.81
N ARG A 1041 -24.31 -27.39 10.39
CA ARG A 1041 -25.32 -26.31 10.30
C ARG A 1041 -26.70 -26.69 10.82
N GLN A 1042 -26.76 -27.63 11.75
CA GLN A 1042 -27.99 -27.90 12.48
C GLN A 1042 -28.06 -26.97 13.69
N GLN A 1043 -29.24 -26.39 13.88
CA GLN A 1043 -29.56 -25.56 15.03
C GLN A 1043 -29.80 -26.45 16.27
N TYR A 1044 -29.38 -25.99 17.45
CA TYR A 1044 -29.54 -26.72 18.71
C TYR A 1044 -31.02 -26.99 19.02
N GLY A 1045 -31.84 -25.95 18.89
CA GLY A 1045 -33.30 -26.01 19.00
C GLY A 1045 -33.84 -26.17 20.42
N LEU A 1046 -35.10 -25.77 20.60
CA LEU A 1046 -35.76 -25.78 21.90
C LEU A 1046 -36.08 -27.19 22.41
N ASP A 1047 -36.42 -28.13 21.51
CA ASP A 1047 -36.78 -29.49 21.93
C ASP A 1047 -35.60 -30.20 22.60
N ARG A 1048 -34.38 -30.03 22.07
CA ARG A 1048 -33.16 -30.57 22.69
C ARG A 1048 -32.88 -29.94 24.05
N LEU A 1049 -33.07 -28.62 24.16
CA LEU A 1049 -32.96 -27.93 25.45
C LEU A 1049 -33.93 -28.52 26.48
N CYS A 1050 -35.19 -28.74 26.08
CA CYS A 1050 -36.20 -29.38 26.93
C CYS A 1050 -35.80 -30.80 27.35
N ASP A 1051 -35.31 -31.62 26.43
CA ASP A 1051 -34.88 -32.99 26.73
C ASP A 1051 -33.76 -33.00 27.78
N VAL A 1052 -32.72 -32.17 27.59
CA VAL A 1052 -31.60 -32.06 28.53
C VAL A 1052 -32.06 -31.58 29.91
N ILE A 1053 -32.95 -30.58 29.97
CA ILE A 1053 -33.50 -30.10 31.24
C ILE A 1053 -34.32 -31.19 31.94
N SER A 1054 -35.20 -31.86 31.20
CA SER A 1054 -36.10 -32.90 31.73
C SER A 1054 -35.32 -34.08 32.32
N GLU A 1055 -34.31 -34.59 31.60
CA GLU A 1055 -33.47 -35.70 32.05
C GLU A 1055 -32.66 -35.38 33.30
N ASN A 1056 -32.30 -34.10 33.48
CA ASN A 1056 -31.43 -33.67 34.56
C ASN A 1056 -32.19 -33.06 35.75
N TRP A 1057 -33.51 -32.85 35.67
CA TRP A 1057 -34.27 -32.06 36.66
C TRP A 1057 -34.20 -32.57 38.10
N GLN A 1058 -33.92 -33.85 38.32
CA GLN A 1058 -33.77 -34.45 39.66
C GLN A 1058 -32.45 -34.08 40.35
N HIS A 1059 -31.48 -33.53 39.63
CA HIS A 1059 -30.18 -33.12 40.17
C HIS A 1059 -30.26 -31.75 40.88
N PRO A 1060 -29.22 -31.39 41.67
CA PRO A 1060 -29.03 -30.03 42.16
C PRO A 1060 -29.04 -29.00 41.02
N ILE A 1061 -29.55 -27.79 41.28
CA ILE A 1061 -29.75 -26.76 40.25
C ILE A 1061 -28.45 -26.37 39.52
N GLU A 1062 -27.32 -26.40 40.22
CA GLU A 1062 -25.99 -26.12 39.65
C GLU A 1062 -25.56 -27.19 38.64
N ASP A 1063 -25.89 -28.46 38.90
CA ASP A 1063 -25.61 -29.58 37.99
C ASP A 1063 -26.52 -29.51 36.75
N ILE A 1064 -27.78 -29.09 36.90
CA ILE A 1064 -28.70 -28.86 35.78
C ILE A 1064 -28.13 -27.80 34.84
N LYS A 1065 -27.71 -26.64 35.38
CA LYS A 1065 -27.05 -25.59 34.60
C LYS A 1065 -25.83 -26.13 33.86
N GLN A 1066 -24.95 -26.85 34.55
CA GLN A 1066 -23.74 -27.39 33.92
C GLN A 1066 -24.06 -28.41 32.82
N SER A 1067 -25.07 -29.27 32.99
CA SER A 1067 -25.50 -30.20 31.96
C SER A 1067 -25.99 -29.47 30.70
N VAL A 1068 -26.79 -28.41 30.86
CA VAL A 1068 -27.28 -27.59 29.73
C VAL A 1068 -26.12 -26.91 29.01
N ILE A 1069 -25.26 -26.18 29.73
CA ILE A 1069 -24.16 -25.43 29.12
C ILE A 1069 -23.14 -26.36 28.44
N ASN A 1070 -22.82 -27.49 29.06
CA ASN A 1070 -21.89 -28.46 28.44
C ASN A 1070 -22.48 -29.11 27.18
N ASP A 1071 -23.79 -29.39 27.13
CA ASP A 1071 -24.41 -29.94 25.92
C ASP A 1071 -24.39 -28.91 24.78
N VAL A 1072 -24.70 -27.65 25.04
CA VAL A 1072 -24.63 -26.55 24.06
C VAL A 1072 -23.20 -26.38 23.52
N LEU A 1073 -22.20 -26.30 24.40
CA LEU A 1073 -20.79 -26.17 24.00
C LEU A 1073 -20.29 -27.39 23.21
N THR A 1074 -20.71 -28.60 23.60
CA THR A 1074 -20.35 -29.84 22.90
C THR A 1074 -20.99 -29.91 21.52
N PHE A 1075 -22.25 -29.47 21.41
CA PHE A 1075 -22.97 -29.40 20.14
C PHE A 1075 -22.33 -28.40 19.17
N ARG A 1076 -21.97 -27.20 19.65
CA ARG A 1076 -21.30 -26.15 18.85
C ARG A 1076 -19.95 -26.59 18.29
N GLY A 1077 -19.13 -27.27 19.10
CA GLY A 1077 -17.78 -27.67 18.72
C GLY A 1077 -16.86 -26.47 18.50
N LYS A 1078 -16.35 -26.29 17.27
CA LYS A 1078 -15.42 -25.19 16.90
C LYS A 1078 -16.09 -24.03 16.16
N GLU A 1079 -17.39 -24.08 15.95
CA GLU A 1079 -18.12 -22.99 15.29
C GLU A 1079 -18.13 -21.71 16.13
N LYS A 1080 -18.19 -20.55 15.47
CA LYS A 1080 -18.24 -19.25 16.14
C LYS A 1080 -19.60 -19.10 16.82
N GLN A 1081 -19.62 -18.63 18.07
CA GLN A 1081 -20.85 -18.18 18.73
C GLN A 1081 -21.30 -16.87 18.08
N PHE A 1082 -22.58 -16.79 17.71
CA PHE A 1082 -23.14 -15.62 17.06
C PHE A 1082 -23.94 -14.73 18.00
N ASP A 1083 -24.50 -15.31 19.07
CA ASP A 1083 -25.25 -14.57 20.08
C ASP A 1083 -24.95 -15.00 21.52
N ASP A 1084 -25.26 -14.13 22.46
CA ASP A 1084 -24.97 -14.31 23.87
C ASP A 1084 -25.69 -15.54 24.45
N ILE A 1085 -25.02 -16.30 25.31
CA ILE A 1085 -25.60 -17.47 25.96
C ILE A 1085 -26.02 -17.06 27.36
N THR A 1086 -27.32 -16.86 27.57
CA THR A 1086 -27.88 -16.59 28.90
C THR A 1086 -28.86 -17.69 29.32
N LEU A 1087 -28.72 -18.14 30.57
CA LEU A 1087 -29.55 -19.17 31.19
C LEU A 1087 -29.81 -18.80 32.65
N LEU A 1088 -31.08 -18.80 33.05
CA LEU A 1088 -31.49 -18.52 34.42
C LEU A 1088 -32.51 -19.57 34.87
N ILE A 1089 -32.21 -20.27 35.95
CA ILE A 1089 -33.03 -21.36 36.48
C ILE A 1089 -33.44 -21.01 37.91
N LEU A 1090 -34.72 -21.17 38.22
CA LEU A 1090 -35.27 -21.13 39.57
C LEU A 1090 -35.97 -22.46 39.88
N LYS A 1091 -35.74 -23.01 41.06
CA LYS A 1091 -36.35 -24.25 41.53
C LYS A 1091 -36.85 -24.07 42.97
N GLN A 1092 -38.09 -24.49 43.26
CA GLN A 1092 -38.63 -24.41 44.61
C GLN A 1092 -37.97 -25.46 45.52
N LYS A 1093 -37.49 -25.03 46.70
CA LYS A 1093 -36.86 -25.91 47.67
C LYS A 1093 -37.85 -26.97 48.18
N ALA A 1094 -37.36 -28.20 48.32
CA ALA A 1094 -38.11 -29.35 48.84
C ALA A 1094 -38.45 -29.21 50.33
#